data_AF-A0A401R4Z8-F1
#
_entry.id   AF-A0A401R4Z8-F1
#
_cell.length_a   1.000
_cell.length_b   1.000
_cell.length_c   1.000
_cell.angle_alpha   90.00
_cell.angle_beta   90.00
_cell.angle_gamma   90.00
#
_symmetry.space_group_name_H-M   'P 1'
#
loop_
_entity.id
_entity.type
_entity.pdbx_description
1 polymer ?
#
loop_
_entity_poly.entity_id
_entity_poly.type
_entity_poly.pdbx_seq_one_letter_code
_entity_poly.pdbx_strand_id
1 'polypeptide(L)'
;MDPSALGVRLASGVVAPLVRKLFVQEGPGAGLVDAPVRISALVSFKGERRTLTDKDLRKLAAELVRRAVRSAGPGERPVPADEETAVADALATTLAGLGTLAMDDVQAVALGSTALAERLTAAVPQAAHGLSRDAALLHETLVGTACLHIVHFFSQRSTFVARTLIQQSRSLDALITRVDEFAERHPAPPTGDVTFERTYLSHLAHKHGRLTIYGIDLHNSPDRWPLDAAYMSLEATGPSRAEGPFDDLPSRAAVPADQALAGRPRVLLRGVAGSGKSTLVQWLAVSCAKPPGETDLPHLYGRIPFVLPLRTLTRAGAALPTPDGFLTAVGCPVAGAQPDGWAHRVLAAGRALLLIDGLDEIPERERRATRSWLRDLLDAFPGNLWLVTTRPSAVRDDWLTPDGFDELTLSPMSRTEVAAFIARWHRAAAPDPDAPDLLVTYEQSLLTAVRTKPDLGRLATNPLMCGLICALHRDRRGYLPHGRKELYDAALAMLLSRRDRERDMRGPDGVELADEPQIQLLQRLAYWLIRNGRTELDRDRAERLIADALPAVPVAAAQGDAPTVFRHLLHRSGLLREPAPDTVDFVHRTFQDYLGAKAAVEQADFGLLVQHADDSQWEDVIRMAVAHARPHERAELLRGLLSKNELRADLPHPHRTTGPGSPRWPSPRHPEGHVPRAGNPALLTDRAAHPPLDR
;
A
#
# COMPACT_ATOMS: atom_id res chain seq x y z
N MET A 1 -13.27 49.97 9.30
CA MET A 1 -12.98 49.82 10.74
C MET A 1 -12.66 48.36 11.01
N ASP A 2 -11.63 48.09 11.82
CA ASP A 2 -11.28 46.73 12.23
C ASP A 2 -12.39 46.20 13.18
N PRO A 3 -13.14 45.13 12.84
CA PRO A 3 -14.24 44.61 13.65
C PRO A 3 -13.80 44.20 15.06
N SER A 4 -12.50 43.89 15.22
CA SER A 4 -11.90 43.52 16.50
C SER A 4 -11.85 44.69 17.51
N ALA A 5 -11.87 45.95 17.06
CA ALA A 5 -11.74 47.12 17.92
C ALA A 5 -13.04 47.52 18.65
N LEU A 6 -14.22 47.15 18.12
CA LEU A 6 -15.52 47.43 18.74
C LEU A 6 -15.89 46.42 19.85
N GLY A 7 -15.49 45.15 19.69
CA GLY A 7 -15.69 44.11 20.71
C GLY A 7 -14.88 44.34 21.99
N VAL A 8 -13.75 45.04 21.91
CA VAL A 8 -12.82 45.27 23.04
C VAL A 8 -13.22 46.47 23.92
N ARG A 9 -14.09 47.38 23.44
CA ARG A 9 -14.47 48.61 24.20
C ARG A 9 -15.67 48.45 25.13
N LEU A 10 -16.46 47.38 25.01
CA LEU A 10 -17.51 47.06 25.98
C LEU A 10 -16.89 46.37 27.21
N ALA A 11 -16.67 47.13 28.28
CA ALA A 11 -16.13 46.57 29.51
C ALA A 11 -16.99 45.38 30.02
N SER A 12 -16.37 44.23 30.26
CA SER A 12 -16.99 42.99 30.77
C SER A 12 -17.93 43.23 31.97
N GLY A 13 -17.58 44.16 32.87
CA GLY A 13 -18.38 44.56 34.03
C GLY A 13 -19.75 45.18 33.70
N VAL A 14 -19.97 45.57 32.44
CA VAL A 14 -21.19 46.24 31.96
C VAL A 14 -22.13 45.27 31.24
N VAL A 15 -21.59 44.27 30.55
CA VAL A 15 -22.34 43.27 29.77
C VAL A 15 -22.78 42.09 30.65
N ALA A 16 -21.90 41.61 31.55
CA ALA A 16 -22.19 40.46 32.40
C ALA A 16 -23.47 40.62 33.26
N PRO A 17 -23.77 41.79 33.88
CA PRO A 17 -25.01 41.96 34.65
C PRO A 17 -26.28 41.91 33.80
N LEU A 18 -26.21 42.32 32.52
CA LEU A 18 -27.35 42.30 31.60
C LEU A 18 -27.60 40.88 31.08
N VAL A 19 -26.54 40.15 30.72
CA VAL A 19 -26.62 38.75 30.31
C VAL A 19 -27.13 37.87 31.45
N ARG A 20 -26.71 38.12 32.70
CA ARG A 20 -27.21 37.38 33.87
C ARG A 20 -28.74 37.47 34.05
N LYS A 21 -29.38 38.57 33.62
CA LYS A 21 -30.84 38.72 33.69
C LYS A 21 -31.58 37.80 32.71
N LEU A 22 -30.91 37.29 31.68
CA LEU A 22 -31.48 36.33 30.73
C LEU A 22 -31.72 34.95 31.36
N PHE A 23 -31.21 34.70 32.57
CA PHE A 23 -31.30 33.41 33.25
C PHE A 23 -32.01 33.54 34.60
N VAL A 24 -32.69 32.46 35.01
CA VAL A 24 -33.34 32.38 36.31
C VAL A 24 -32.29 32.33 37.42
N GLN A 25 -32.44 33.17 38.46
CA GLN A 25 -31.62 33.08 39.67
C GLN A 25 -32.15 31.97 40.57
N GLU A 26 -31.32 30.96 40.86
CA GLU A 26 -31.68 29.87 41.77
C GLU A 26 -31.36 30.25 43.21
N GLY A 27 -32.24 29.87 44.15
CA GLY A 27 -31.97 29.94 45.59
C GLY A 27 -30.94 28.89 46.04
N PRO A 28 -30.42 28.97 47.28
CA PRO A 28 -29.47 28.00 47.81
C PRO A 28 -30.17 26.66 48.03
N GLY A 29 -30.04 25.74 47.06
CA GLY A 29 -30.57 24.39 47.15
C GLY A 29 -30.84 23.80 45.78
N ALA A 30 -29.91 23.03 45.24
CA ALA A 30 -30.10 22.27 44.01
C ALA A 30 -30.32 20.79 44.37
N GLY A 31 -31.55 20.30 44.19
CA GLY A 31 -31.79 18.87 44.10
C GLY A 31 -31.07 18.31 42.87
N LEU A 32 -30.36 17.20 43.03
CA LEU A 32 -29.90 16.37 41.92
C LEU A 32 -31.13 15.96 41.12
N VAL A 33 -31.21 16.37 39.86
CA VAL A 33 -32.29 15.99 38.94
C VAL A 33 -31.73 14.93 37.99
N ASP A 34 -32.44 13.82 37.81
CA ASP A 34 -31.96 12.66 37.05
C ASP A 34 -31.84 12.89 35.52
N ALA A 35 -32.30 14.04 35.01
CA ALA A 35 -32.31 14.38 33.59
C ALA A 35 -31.56 15.69 33.28
N PRO A 36 -30.91 15.81 32.10
CA PRO A 36 -30.23 17.04 31.70
C PRO A 36 -31.23 18.20 31.56
N VAL A 37 -30.92 19.32 32.22
CA VAL A 37 -31.76 20.52 32.20
C VAL A 37 -31.45 21.34 30.95
N ARG A 38 -32.38 21.35 29.99
CA ARG A 38 -32.22 22.12 28.75
C ARG A 38 -32.05 23.62 29.03
N ILE A 39 -31.30 24.33 28.19
CA ILE A 39 -31.15 25.80 28.26
C ILE A 39 -32.51 26.51 28.29
N SER A 40 -33.52 25.96 27.61
CA SER A 40 -34.89 26.47 27.62
C SER A 40 -35.54 26.55 29.00
N ALA A 41 -35.08 25.75 29.97
CA ALA A 41 -35.53 25.78 31.36
C ALA A 41 -34.67 26.69 32.25
N LEU A 42 -33.51 27.15 31.75
CA LEU A 42 -32.58 28.05 32.45
C LEU A 42 -32.85 29.53 32.14
N VAL A 43 -33.47 29.83 31.00
CA VAL A 43 -33.77 31.20 30.56
C VAL A 43 -34.97 31.79 31.32
N SER A 44 -34.90 33.09 31.62
CA SER A 44 -35.93 33.82 32.37
C SER A 44 -37.13 34.26 31.55
N PHE A 45 -37.13 34.06 30.22
CA PHE A 45 -38.16 34.52 29.30
C PHE A 45 -38.98 33.38 28.65
N LYS A 46 -38.73 32.11 29.02
CA LYS A 46 -39.46 30.93 28.51
C LYS A 46 -39.61 29.87 29.59
N GLY A 47 -40.65 29.03 29.50
CA GLY A 47 -40.92 27.95 30.46
C GLY A 47 -41.66 28.41 31.72
N GLU A 48 -41.77 27.50 32.70
CA GLU A 48 -42.59 27.70 33.92
C GLU A 48 -42.06 28.79 34.87
N ARG A 49 -40.76 29.14 34.76
CA ARG A 49 -40.11 30.18 35.58
C ARG A 49 -39.89 31.50 34.82
N ARG A 50 -40.82 31.85 33.92
CA ARG A 50 -40.77 33.09 33.13
C ARG A 50 -40.93 34.32 34.04
N THR A 51 -39.86 35.08 34.22
CA THR A 51 -39.82 36.36 34.96
C THR A 51 -39.61 37.57 34.05
N LEU A 52 -39.15 37.38 32.81
CA LEU A 52 -39.01 38.41 31.79
C LEU A 52 -40.05 38.25 30.69
N THR A 53 -40.66 39.37 30.28
CA THR A 53 -41.51 39.43 29.08
C THR A 53 -40.66 39.70 27.84
N ASP A 54 -41.21 39.48 26.64
CA ASP A 54 -40.52 39.79 25.38
C ASP A 54 -40.20 41.30 25.27
N LYS A 55 -41.04 42.14 25.90
CA LYS A 55 -40.80 43.58 26.03
C LYS A 55 -39.57 43.87 26.91
N ASP A 56 -39.33 43.08 27.94
CA ASP A 56 -38.14 43.24 28.81
C ASP A 56 -36.87 42.71 28.15
N LEU A 57 -36.97 41.65 27.34
CA LEU A 57 -35.86 41.17 26.52
C LEU A 57 -35.42 42.24 25.49
N ARG A 58 -36.38 42.90 24.84
CA ARG A 58 -36.10 44.05 23.95
C ARG A 58 -35.46 45.22 24.69
N LYS A 59 -35.88 45.54 25.92
CA LYS A 59 -35.22 46.56 26.75
C LYS A 59 -33.76 46.20 27.08
N LEU A 60 -33.48 44.93 27.38
CA LEU A 60 -32.12 44.46 27.65
C LEU A 60 -31.24 44.54 26.41
N ALA A 61 -31.75 44.10 25.26
CA ALA A 61 -31.04 44.21 23.99
C ALA A 61 -30.80 45.68 23.59
N ALA A 62 -31.81 46.55 23.72
CA ALA A 62 -31.66 47.98 23.49
C ALA A 62 -30.63 48.62 24.43
N GLU A 63 -30.54 48.18 25.68
CA GLU A 63 -29.51 48.66 26.60
C GLU A 63 -28.11 48.19 26.20
N LEU A 64 -27.96 46.96 25.71
CA LEU A 64 -26.69 46.46 25.17
C LEU A 64 -26.24 47.28 23.94
N VAL A 65 -27.15 47.52 22.99
CA VAL A 65 -26.89 48.34 21.80
C VAL A 65 -26.53 49.78 22.18
N ARG A 66 -27.33 50.43 23.03
CA ARG A 66 -27.05 51.80 23.51
C ARG A 66 -25.71 51.93 24.22
N ARG A 67 -25.25 50.88 24.90
CA ARG A 67 -23.94 50.89 25.57
C ARG A 67 -22.80 50.66 24.59
N ALA A 68 -23.00 49.80 23.58
CA ALA A 68 -22.06 49.59 22.50
C ALA A 68 -21.81 50.90 21.72
N VAL A 69 -22.89 51.58 21.35
CA VAL A 69 -22.83 52.88 20.64
C VAL A 69 -22.15 53.94 21.51
N ARG A 70 -22.48 54.04 22.80
CA ARG A 70 -21.85 55.01 23.73
C ARG A 70 -20.37 54.73 24.00
N SER A 71 -19.91 53.50 23.81
CA SER A 71 -18.51 53.13 23.95
C SER A 71 -17.66 53.48 22.72
N ALA A 72 -18.28 53.87 21.61
CA ALA A 72 -17.61 54.38 20.43
C ALA A 72 -17.22 55.86 20.61
N GLY A 73 -16.07 56.27 20.07
CA GLY A 73 -15.57 57.65 20.21
C GLY A 73 -16.46 58.68 19.49
N PRO A 74 -16.30 59.99 19.79
CA PRO A 74 -17.02 61.05 19.08
C PRO A 74 -16.75 60.98 17.57
N GLY A 75 -17.79 60.74 16.75
CA GLY A 75 -17.67 60.59 15.29
C GLY A 75 -17.42 59.15 14.78
N GLU A 76 -17.20 58.17 15.67
CA GLU A 76 -16.94 56.76 15.33
C GLU A 76 -18.19 55.88 15.51
N ARG A 77 -19.39 56.46 15.39
CA ARG A 77 -20.63 55.76 15.70
C ARG A 77 -20.79 54.54 14.77
N PRO A 78 -20.98 53.32 15.31
CA PRO A 78 -20.96 52.09 14.52
C PRO A 78 -22.20 51.92 13.63
N VAL A 79 -23.30 52.60 13.95
CA VAL A 79 -24.55 52.58 13.18
C VAL A 79 -25.25 53.95 13.23
N PRO A 80 -26.07 54.29 12.21
CA PRO A 80 -26.98 55.44 12.24
C PRO A 80 -27.98 55.38 13.41
N ALA A 81 -28.47 56.54 13.85
CA ALA A 81 -29.36 56.66 15.02
C ALA A 81 -30.72 55.95 14.83
N ASP A 82 -31.20 55.97 13.59
CA ASP A 82 -32.44 55.36 13.13
C ASP A 82 -32.36 53.83 13.06
N GLU A 83 -31.15 53.25 12.97
CA GLU A 83 -30.95 51.79 12.92
C GLU A 83 -30.70 51.13 14.29
N GLU A 84 -30.42 51.89 15.36
CA GLU A 84 -30.18 51.32 16.70
C GLU A 84 -31.36 50.48 17.21
N THR A 85 -32.58 50.93 16.92
CA THR A 85 -33.81 50.22 17.32
C THR A 85 -33.93 48.90 16.55
N ALA A 86 -33.59 48.90 15.26
CA ALA A 86 -33.60 47.70 14.43
C ALA A 86 -32.55 46.67 14.90
N VAL A 87 -31.33 47.11 15.24
CA VAL A 87 -30.28 46.25 15.80
C VAL A 87 -30.70 45.67 17.16
N ALA A 88 -31.36 46.47 18.00
CA ALA A 88 -31.86 46.02 19.30
C ALA A 88 -32.95 44.95 19.17
N ASP A 89 -33.88 45.10 18.22
CA ASP A 89 -34.92 44.12 17.95
C ASP A 89 -34.35 42.82 17.35
N ALA A 90 -33.37 42.93 16.43
CA ALA A 90 -32.64 41.80 15.88
C ALA A 90 -31.87 41.01 16.96
N LEU A 91 -31.18 41.72 17.87
CA LEU A 91 -30.44 41.13 18.98
C LEU A 91 -31.40 40.45 19.98
N ALA A 92 -32.51 41.09 20.32
CA ALA A 92 -33.53 40.50 21.20
C ALA A 92 -34.09 39.20 20.62
N THR A 93 -34.38 39.21 19.30
CA THR A 93 -34.89 38.05 18.56
C THR A 93 -33.88 36.90 18.53
N THR A 94 -32.59 37.22 18.34
CA THR A 94 -31.51 36.22 18.33
C THR A 94 -31.29 35.62 19.72
N LEU A 95 -31.27 36.45 20.78
CA LEU A 95 -31.14 35.98 22.16
C LEU A 95 -32.35 35.16 22.63
N ALA A 96 -33.56 35.45 22.12
CA ALA A 96 -34.74 34.63 22.38
C ALA A 96 -34.56 33.17 21.87
N GLY A 97 -33.73 32.96 20.86
CA GLY A 97 -33.35 31.65 20.32
C GLY A 97 -32.70 30.71 21.34
N LEU A 98 -32.11 31.22 22.44
CA LEU A 98 -31.63 30.38 23.53
C LEU A 98 -32.74 29.47 24.10
N GLY A 99 -33.99 29.94 24.06
CA GLY A 99 -35.14 29.17 24.51
C GLY A 99 -35.55 28.02 23.57
N THR A 100 -35.02 27.92 22.35
CA THR A 100 -35.38 26.89 21.37
C THR A 100 -34.27 25.87 21.13
N LEU A 101 -33.05 26.12 21.59
CA LEU A 101 -31.94 25.19 21.41
C LEU A 101 -32.17 23.88 22.18
N ALA A 102 -32.04 22.76 21.46
CA ALA A 102 -32.07 21.41 22.02
C ALA A 102 -30.69 21.04 22.61
N MET A 103 -30.22 21.81 23.58
CA MET A 103 -28.98 21.55 24.31
C MET A 103 -29.07 21.99 25.77
N ASP A 104 -28.18 21.49 26.61
CA ASP A 104 -27.99 21.90 28.01
C ASP A 104 -26.79 22.85 28.19
N ASP A 105 -26.57 23.29 29.44
CA ASP A 105 -25.48 24.21 29.81
C ASP A 105 -24.09 23.58 29.64
N VAL A 106 -23.92 22.27 29.92
CA VAL A 106 -22.65 21.54 29.72
C VAL A 106 -22.28 21.48 28.23
N GLN A 107 -23.25 21.17 27.37
CA GLN A 107 -23.08 21.14 25.92
C GLN A 107 -22.73 22.53 25.37
N ALA A 108 -23.35 23.60 25.86
CA ALA A 108 -23.03 24.96 25.42
C ALA A 108 -21.63 25.41 25.85
N VAL A 109 -21.16 25.01 27.04
CA VAL A 109 -19.78 25.30 27.49
C VAL A 109 -18.76 24.51 26.66
N ALA A 110 -19.01 23.24 26.38
CA ALA A 110 -18.14 22.40 25.53
C ALA A 110 -18.08 22.90 24.08
N LEU A 111 -19.20 23.45 23.56
CA LEU A 111 -19.29 24.01 22.21
C LEU A 111 -18.45 25.31 22.06
N GLY A 112 -18.31 26.09 23.13
CA GLY A 112 -17.62 27.37 23.12
C GLY A 112 -18.46 28.53 22.57
N SER A 113 -18.02 29.76 22.85
CA SER A 113 -18.83 30.97 22.61
C SER A 113 -19.05 31.29 21.13
N THR A 114 -18.07 31.03 20.26
CA THR A 114 -18.14 31.33 18.83
C THR A 114 -19.15 30.42 18.13
N ALA A 115 -19.01 29.10 18.31
CA ALA A 115 -19.94 28.14 17.71
C ALA A 115 -21.35 28.22 18.33
N LEU A 116 -21.48 28.65 19.59
CA LEU A 116 -22.79 28.96 20.18
C LEU A 116 -23.44 30.17 19.49
N ALA A 117 -22.68 31.23 19.18
CA ALA A 117 -23.17 32.40 18.46
C ALA A 117 -23.65 32.03 17.05
N GLU A 118 -22.86 31.27 16.30
CA GLU A 118 -23.25 30.77 14.97
C GLU A 118 -24.56 29.97 15.02
N ARG A 119 -24.69 29.09 16.01
CA ARG A 119 -25.86 28.23 16.15
C ARG A 119 -27.12 28.99 16.59
N LEU A 120 -26.97 30.06 17.37
CA LEU A 120 -28.06 30.98 17.71
C LEU A 120 -28.52 31.79 16.51
N THR A 121 -27.58 32.33 15.73
CA THR A 121 -27.89 33.06 14.49
C THR A 121 -28.57 32.15 13.47
N ALA A 122 -28.09 30.92 13.30
CA ALA A 122 -28.69 29.92 12.41
C ALA A 122 -30.08 29.45 12.88
N ALA A 123 -30.39 29.51 14.18
CA ALA A 123 -31.71 29.18 14.70
C ALA A 123 -32.76 30.24 14.36
N VAL A 124 -32.34 31.49 14.09
CA VAL A 124 -33.24 32.60 13.74
C VAL A 124 -32.66 33.43 12.59
N PRO A 125 -32.52 32.85 11.38
CA PRO A 125 -31.83 33.49 10.26
C PRO A 125 -32.51 34.81 9.84
N GLN A 126 -33.82 34.92 10.09
CA GLN A 126 -34.63 36.10 9.79
C GLN A 126 -34.37 37.31 10.71
N ALA A 127 -33.65 37.14 11.82
CA ALA A 127 -33.48 38.19 12.83
C ALA A 127 -32.71 39.43 12.32
N ALA A 128 -31.75 39.24 11.41
CA ALA A 128 -30.93 40.32 10.85
C ALA A 128 -31.38 40.75 9.44
N HIS A 129 -32.47 40.20 8.91
CA HIS A 129 -32.98 40.57 7.58
C HIS A 129 -33.44 42.04 7.58
N GLY A 130 -32.85 42.85 6.70
CA GLY A 130 -33.17 44.27 6.55
C GLY A 130 -32.27 45.22 7.34
N LEU A 131 -31.26 44.72 8.06
CA LEU A 131 -30.20 45.55 8.63
C LEU A 131 -29.22 46.01 7.53
N SER A 132 -28.67 47.21 7.67
CA SER A 132 -27.51 47.62 6.86
C SER A 132 -26.29 46.75 7.19
N ARG A 133 -25.25 46.80 6.35
CA ARG A 133 -24.02 46.02 6.55
C ARG A 133 -23.36 46.32 7.89
N ASP A 134 -23.33 47.59 8.29
CA ASP A 134 -22.71 48.01 9.56
C ASP A 134 -23.56 47.62 10.76
N ALA A 135 -24.89 47.67 10.62
CA ALA A 135 -25.84 47.18 11.63
C ALA A 135 -25.80 45.66 11.81
N ALA A 136 -25.62 44.90 10.73
CA ALA A 136 -25.42 43.46 10.78
C ALA A 136 -24.10 43.10 11.49
N LEU A 137 -23.01 43.81 11.20
CA LEU A 137 -21.71 43.59 11.87
C LEU A 137 -21.77 43.92 13.38
N LEU A 138 -22.47 44.99 13.75
CA LEU A 138 -22.70 45.34 15.15
C LEU A 138 -23.54 44.26 15.86
N HIS A 139 -24.58 43.76 15.19
CA HIS A 139 -25.39 42.65 15.69
C HIS A 139 -24.55 41.39 15.93
N GLU A 140 -23.77 40.94 14.95
CA GLU A 140 -22.88 39.76 15.07
C GLU A 140 -21.89 39.90 16.23
N THR A 141 -21.27 41.08 16.36
CA THR A 141 -20.33 41.39 17.45
C THR A 141 -21.00 41.30 18.82
N LEU A 142 -22.22 41.81 18.95
CA LEU A 142 -23.00 41.78 20.19
C LEU A 142 -23.48 40.36 20.53
N VAL A 143 -23.87 39.56 19.53
CA VAL A 143 -24.22 38.15 19.72
C VAL A 143 -23.01 37.36 20.21
N GLY A 144 -21.84 37.54 19.58
CA GLY A 144 -20.60 36.88 20.00
C GLY A 144 -20.21 37.24 21.45
N THR A 145 -20.29 38.53 21.79
CA THR A 145 -20.01 39.03 23.15
C THR A 145 -21.00 38.46 24.17
N ALA A 146 -22.31 38.44 23.84
CA ALA A 146 -23.32 37.85 24.70
C ALA A 146 -23.06 36.35 24.93
N CYS A 147 -22.74 35.59 23.88
CA CYS A 147 -22.43 34.16 23.97
C CYS A 147 -21.20 33.87 24.83
N LEU A 148 -20.16 34.71 24.75
CA LEU A 148 -19.00 34.62 25.64
C LEU A 148 -19.40 34.70 27.12
N HIS A 149 -20.22 35.69 27.46
CA HIS A 149 -20.71 35.86 28.83
C HIS A 149 -21.70 34.77 29.25
N ILE A 150 -22.49 34.22 28.33
CA ILE A 150 -23.39 33.09 28.59
C ILE A 150 -22.59 31.84 28.95
N VAL A 151 -21.56 31.51 28.16
CA VAL A 151 -20.68 30.36 28.42
C VAL A 151 -19.95 30.54 29.75
N HIS A 152 -19.44 31.74 30.02
CA HIS A 152 -18.80 32.05 31.30
C HIS A 152 -19.78 31.96 32.49
N PHE A 153 -21.03 32.36 32.30
CA PHE A 153 -22.06 32.22 33.33
C PHE A 153 -22.37 30.75 33.61
N PHE A 154 -22.49 29.91 32.58
CA PHE A 154 -22.73 28.47 32.74
C PHE A 154 -21.61 27.76 33.48
N SER A 155 -20.35 28.09 33.21
CA SER A 155 -19.20 27.46 33.88
C SER A 155 -19.06 27.84 35.36
N GLN A 156 -19.66 28.94 35.80
CA GLN A 156 -19.65 29.39 37.19
C GLN A 156 -20.82 28.88 38.04
N ARG A 157 -21.76 28.13 37.46
CA ARG A 157 -22.91 27.60 38.21
C ARG A 157 -22.46 26.48 39.17
N SER A 158 -22.94 26.50 40.40
CA SER A 158 -22.61 25.50 41.44
C SER A 158 -22.97 24.06 41.05
N THR A 159 -23.94 23.87 40.16
CA THR A 159 -24.38 22.55 39.66
C THR A 159 -23.60 22.07 38.43
N PHE A 160 -22.75 22.90 37.83
CA PHE A 160 -22.04 22.59 36.60
C PHE A 160 -21.04 21.43 36.76
N VAL A 161 -20.25 21.44 37.85
CA VAL A 161 -19.23 20.42 38.11
C VAL A 161 -19.85 19.03 38.30
N ALA A 162 -20.90 18.94 39.12
CA ALA A 162 -21.62 17.68 39.35
C ALA A 162 -22.28 17.14 38.06
N ARG A 163 -22.86 18.02 37.24
CA ARG A 163 -23.46 17.63 35.94
C ARG A 163 -22.43 17.18 34.91
N THR A 164 -21.26 17.84 34.88
CA THR A 164 -20.16 17.45 33.98
C THR A 164 -19.68 16.03 34.31
N LEU A 165 -19.57 15.68 35.60
CA LEU A 165 -19.20 14.33 36.03
C LEU A 165 -20.25 13.27 35.63
N ILE A 166 -21.54 13.57 35.79
CA ILE A 166 -22.63 12.66 35.38
C ILE A 166 -22.63 12.46 33.85
N GLN A 167 -22.42 13.53 33.07
CA GLN A 167 -22.36 13.45 31.62
C GLN A 167 -21.14 12.67 31.12
N GLN A 168 -20.00 12.81 31.79
CA GLN A 168 -18.81 11.99 31.55
C GLN A 168 -19.10 10.51 31.87
N SER A 169 -19.73 10.22 33.01
CA SER A 169 -20.12 8.85 33.38
C SER A 169 -21.01 8.22 32.31
N ARG A 170 -22.07 8.91 31.85
CA ARG A 170 -22.96 8.41 30.79
C ARG A 170 -22.24 8.19 29.46
N SER A 171 -21.28 9.06 29.14
CA SER A 171 -20.48 8.92 27.92
C SER A 171 -19.54 7.71 28.00
N LEU A 172 -18.98 7.45 29.17
CA LEU A 172 -18.19 6.25 29.45
C LEU A 172 -19.06 4.99 29.38
N ASP A 173 -20.25 4.99 29.99
CA ASP A 173 -21.18 3.85 29.93
C ASP A 173 -21.61 3.53 28.49
N ALA A 174 -21.86 4.56 27.67
CA ALA A 174 -22.17 4.38 26.26
C ALA A 174 -20.98 3.83 25.45
N LEU A 175 -19.75 4.23 25.79
CA LEU A 175 -18.53 3.66 25.21
C LEU A 175 -18.34 2.21 25.62
N ILE A 176 -18.52 1.89 26.91
CA ILE A 176 -18.45 0.52 27.45
C ILE A 176 -19.46 -0.36 26.72
N THR A 177 -20.72 0.07 26.63
CA THR A 177 -21.77 -0.69 25.92
C THR A 177 -21.40 -0.97 24.46
N ARG A 178 -20.81 0.01 23.75
CA ARG A 178 -20.35 -0.19 22.36
C ARG A 178 -19.16 -1.15 22.27
N VAL A 179 -18.24 -1.09 23.24
CA VAL A 179 -17.11 -2.02 23.31
C VAL A 179 -17.59 -3.43 23.62
N ASP A 180 -18.57 -3.59 24.50
CA ASP A 180 -19.17 -4.88 24.85
C ASP A 180 -19.93 -5.48 23.66
N GLU A 181 -20.77 -4.69 22.97
CA GLU A 181 -21.41 -5.12 21.71
C GLU A 181 -20.39 -5.50 20.63
N PHE A 182 -19.26 -4.81 20.56
CA PHE A 182 -18.18 -5.13 19.63
C PHE A 182 -17.50 -6.45 20.00
N ALA A 183 -17.23 -6.68 21.29
CA ALA A 183 -16.63 -7.90 21.82
C ALA A 183 -17.57 -9.12 21.67
N GLU A 184 -18.88 -8.94 21.83
CA GLU A 184 -19.87 -10.01 21.58
C GLU A 184 -19.92 -10.43 20.11
N ARG A 185 -19.82 -9.45 19.19
CA ARG A 185 -19.78 -9.72 17.74
C ARG A 185 -18.43 -10.26 17.27
N HIS A 186 -17.36 -10.09 18.06
CA HIS A 186 -15.99 -10.50 17.75
C HIS A 186 -15.38 -11.22 18.96
N PRO A 187 -15.81 -12.47 19.25
CA PRO A 187 -15.34 -13.20 20.41
C PRO A 187 -13.82 -13.26 20.43
N ALA A 188 -13.24 -13.03 21.60
CA ALA A 188 -11.79 -13.05 21.78
C ALA A 188 -11.22 -14.39 21.29
N PRO A 189 -10.06 -14.38 20.61
CA PRO A 189 -9.44 -15.63 20.17
C PRO A 189 -9.21 -16.55 21.38
N PRO A 190 -9.36 -17.88 21.23
CA PRO A 190 -8.90 -18.84 22.22
C PRO A 190 -7.50 -18.49 22.73
N THR A 191 -7.21 -18.69 24.02
CA THR A 191 -5.90 -18.31 24.60
C THR A 191 -4.72 -18.94 23.85
N GLY A 192 -4.90 -20.16 23.32
CA GLY A 192 -3.91 -20.83 22.45
C GLY A 192 -3.63 -20.08 21.14
N ASP A 193 -4.63 -19.42 20.55
CA ASP A 193 -4.49 -18.63 19.33
C ASP A 193 -3.66 -17.37 19.60
N VAL A 194 -3.90 -16.67 20.70
CA VAL A 194 -3.14 -15.45 21.06
C VAL A 194 -1.67 -15.76 21.30
N THR A 195 -1.37 -16.85 22.00
CA THR A 195 0.01 -17.28 22.25
C THR A 195 0.70 -17.68 20.95
N PHE A 196 0.00 -18.42 20.08
CA PHE A 196 0.54 -18.79 18.78
C PHE A 196 0.75 -17.57 17.87
N GLU A 197 -0.21 -16.65 17.80
CA GLU A 197 -0.13 -15.41 17.01
C GLU A 197 1.10 -14.58 17.40
N ARG A 198 1.40 -14.47 18.70
CA ARG A 198 2.61 -13.76 19.17
C ARG A 198 3.90 -14.42 18.68
N THR A 199 3.98 -15.75 18.80
CA THR A 199 5.14 -16.53 18.32
C THR A 199 5.29 -16.41 16.80
N TYR A 200 4.17 -16.51 16.07
CA TYR A 200 4.13 -16.39 14.63
C TYR A 200 4.55 -15.00 14.13
N LEU A 201 3.98 -13.93 14.70
CA LEU A 201 4.34 -12.55 14.36
C LEU A 201 5.80 -12.24 14.70
N SER A 202 6.31 -12.75 15.83
CA SER A 202 7.73 -12.63 16.17
C SER A 202 8.63 -13.34 15.16
N HIS A 203 8.25 -14.55 14.72
CA HIS A 203 8.96 -15.25 13.67
C HIS A 203 8.96 -14.45 12.35
N LEU A 204 7.82 -13.89 11.94
CA LEU A 204 7.74 -13.05 10.74
C LEU A 204 8.57 -11.77 10.85
N ALA A 205 8.53 -11.09 11.99
CA ALA A 205 9.38 -9.92 12.24
C ALA A 205 10.87 -10.29 12.14
N HIS A 206 11.28 -11.46 12.62
CA HIS A 206 12.66 -11.93 12.47
C HIS A 206 13.01 -12.31 11.02
N LYS A 207 12.12 -13.04 10.34
CA LYS A 207 12.31 -13.57 8.99
C LYS A 207 12.31 -12.45 7.93
N HIS A 208 11.41 -11.48 8.08
CA HIS A 208 11.16 -10.42 7.09
C HIS A 208 11.63 -9.03 7.55
N GLY A 209 11.88 -8.80 8.85
CA GLY A 209 12.37 -7.52 9.37
C GLY A 209 13.84 -7.23 9.07
N ARG A 210 14.46 -8.09 8.27
CA ARG A 210 15.82 -7.92 7.77
C ARG A 210 15.78 -7.86 6.26
N LEU A 211 16.23 -6.74 5.73
CA LEU A 211 16.50 -6.59 4.32
C LEU A 211 17.98 -6.91 4.10
N THR A 212 18.28 -7.95 3.34
CA THR A 212 19.60 -8.02 2.69
C THR A 212 19.48 -7.05 1.54
N ILE A 213 20.22 -5.94 1.56
CA ILE A 213 20.11 -4.96 0.48
C ILE A 213 20.48 -5.65 -0.84
N TYR A 214 19.44 -5.93 -1.63
CA TYR A 214 19.41 -6.73 -2.87
C TYR A 214 19.58 -8.23 -2.75
N GLY A 215 19.42 -8.81 -1.56
CA GLY A 215 19.63 -10.24 -1.34
C GLY A 215 21.11 -10.66 -1.44
N ILE A 216 21.96 -9.70 -1.78
CA ILE A 216 23.36 -9.87 -2.07
C ILE A 216 24.13 -9.34 -0.87
N ASP A 217 24.97 -10.20 -0.32
CA ASP A 217 25.89 -9.82 0.74
C ASP A 217 27.04 -9.00 0.12
N LEU A 218 26.92 -7.67 0.21
CA LEU A 218 27.82 -6.73 -0.44
C LEU A 218 28.90 -6.27 0.54
N HIS A 219 30.16 -6.36 0.10
CA HIS A 219 31.33 -5.96 0.87
C HIS A 219 31.20 -4.56 1.50
N ASN A 220 31.54 -4.45 2.79
CA ASN A 220 31.43 -3.27 3.68
C ASN A 220 30.03 -2.80 4.06
N SER A 221 28.96 -3.45 3.59
CA SER A 221 27.60 -3.22 4.09
C SER A 221 27.29 -4.28 5.14
N PRO A 222 26.57 -3.97 6.23
CA PRO A 222 26.18 -5.00 7.19
C PRO A 222 25.43 -6.13 6.48
N ASP A 223 25.74 -7.40 6.80
CA ASP A 223 25.12 -8.59 6.19
C ASP A 223 23.58 -8.58 6.25
N ARG A 224 23.02 -7.80 7.17
CA ARG A 224 21.59 -7.73 7.49
C ARG A 224 21.21 -6.30 7.87
N TRP A 225 20.30 -5.68 7.12
CA TRP A 225 19.80 -4.34 7.40
C TRP A 225 18.44 -4.43 8.07
N PRO A 226 18.17 -3.69 9.15
CA PRO A 226 16.82 -3.55 9.66
C PRO A 226 15.92 -2.99 8.54
N LEU A 227 14.86 -3.72 8.18
CA LEU A 227 13.95 -3.31 7.12
C LEU A 227 13.36 -1.93 7.41
N ASP A 228 13.06 -1.63 8.68
CA ASP A 228 12.59 -0.34 9.17
C ASP A 228 13.50 0.84 8.84
N ALA A 229 14.82 0.61 8.83
CA ALA A 229 15.79 1.65 8.52
C ALA A 229 16.01 1.81 7.01
N ALA A 230 15.67 0.79 6.20
CA ALA A 230 15.97 0.73 4.77
C ALA A 230 14.74 0.95 3.88
N TYR A 231 13.53 0.60 4.34
CA TYR A 231 12.31 0.63 3.55
C TYR A 231 11.91 2.04 3.14
N MET A 232 11.74 2.24 1.84
CA MET A 232 11.23 3.48 1.26
C MET A 232 9.90 3.20 0.59
N SER A 233 8.86 3.92 0.99
CA SER A 233 7.56 3.82 0.33
C SER A 233 7.65 4.46 -1.05
N LEU A 234 7.40 3.66 -2.08
CA LEU A 234 7.31 4.10 -3.46
C LEU A 234 5.90 4.54 -3.78
N GLU A 235 5.71 5.35 -4.81
CA GLU A 235 4.38 5.67 -5.30
C GLU A 235 3.76 4.51 -6.09
N ALA A 236 2.45 4.31 -5.88
CA ALA A 236 1.59 3.44 -6.66
C ALA A 236 0.48 4.27 -7.30
N THR A 237 0.25 4.07 -8.60
CA THR A 237 -0.75 4.80 -9.38
C THR A 237 -1.84 3.85 -9.88
N GLY A 238 -3.10 4.30 -9.85
CA GLY A 238 -4.20 3.54 -10.43
C GLY A 238 -4.26 3.69 -11.96
N PRO A 239 -4.91 2.76 -12.68
CA PRO A 239 -5.15 2.92 -14.10
C PRO A 239 -5.93 4.22 -14.34
N SER A 240 -5.49 5.00 -15.33
CA SER A 240 -6.29 6.10 -15.86
C SER A 240 -7.51 5.50 -16.53
N ARG A 241 -8.67 5.58 -15.88
CA ARG A 241 -9.95 5.27 -16.53
C ARG A 241 -10.22 6.39 -17.54
N ALA A 242 -9.76 6.23 -18.77
CA ALA A 242 -10.29 6.99 -19.90
C ALA A 242 -11.69 6.45 -20.22
N GLU A 243 -12.69 6.81 -19.43
CA GLU A 243 -14.09 6.62 -19.80
C GLU A 243 -14.52 7.78 -20.71
N GLY A 244 -14.25 7.62 -22.02
CA GLY A 244 -14.80 8.46 -23.08
C GLY A 244 -13.88 9.60 -23.59
N PRO A 245 -14.08 10.10 -24.83
CA PRO A 245 -13.21 11.09 -25.45
C PRO A 245 -13.32 12.51 -24.88
N PHE A 246 -14.12 12.71 -23.82
CA PHE A 246 -14.52 14.04 -23.33
C PHE A 246 -14.62 14.18 -21.81
N ASP A 247 -14.17 13.21 -21.00
CA ASP A 247 -14.05 13.38 -19.55
C ASP A 247 -12.58 13.42 -19.13
N ASP A 248 -12.05 14.64 -18.95
CA ASP A 248 -10.84 14.90 -18.16
C ASP A 248 -11.16 14.66 -16.67
N LEU A 249 -11.42 13.41 -16.29
CA LEU A 249 -11.39 13.01 -14.88
C LEU A 249 -9.93 12.96 -14.42
N PRO A 250 -9.58 13.54 -13.27
CA PRO A 250 -8.21 13.52 -12.78
C PRO A 250 -7.76 12.07 -12.59
N SER A 251 -6.59 11.74 -13.13
CA SER A 251 -5.86 10.50 -12.82
C SER A 251 -5.90 10.27 -11.30
N ARG A 252 -6.28 9.06 -10.85
CA ARG A 252 -6.29 8.73 -9.41
C ARG A 252 -4.92 9.12 -8.83
N ALA A 253 -4.94 10.00 -7.82
CA ALA A 253 -3.72 10.54 -7.22
C ALA A 253 -2.75 9.40 -6.83
N ALA A 254 -1.46 9.61 -7.07
CA ALA A 254 -0.42 8.70 -6.62
C ALA A 254 -0.57 8.48 -5.10
N VAL A 255 -0.59 7.22 -4.69
CA VAL A 255 -0.64 6.83 -3.27
C VAL A 255 0.67 6.17 -2.87
N PRO A 256 1.17 6.36 -1.65
CA PRO A 256 2.26 5.55 -1.13
C PRO A 256 1.90 4.05 -1.19
N ALA A 257 2.82 3.21 -1.64
CA ALA A 257 2.57 1.81 -1.91
C ALA A 257 2.26 1.00 -0.64
N ASP A 258 2.81 1.39 0.50
CA ASP A 258 2.44 0.85 1.82
C ASP A 258 1.04 1.25 2.29
N GLN A 259 0.46 2.28 1.71
CA GLN A 259 -0.94 2.68 1.92
C GLN A 259 -1.88 2.15 0.84
N ALA A 260 -1.41 1.29 -0.07
CA ALA A 260 -2.24 0.74 -1.14
C ALA A 260 -3.53 0.09 -0.61
N LEU A 261 -3.46 -0.61 0.53
CA LEU A 261 -4.57 -1.28 1.18
C LEU A 261 -5.43 -0.37 2.08
N ALA A 262 -5.05 0.90 2.25
CA ALA A 262 -5.84 1.85 3.03
C ALA A 262 -7.15 2.16 2.28
N GLY A 263 -8.26 1.66 2.82
CA GLY A 263 -9.59 1.79 2.19
C GLY A 263 -9.82 0.90 0.96
N ARG A 264 -8.86 0.02 0.62
CA ARG A 264 -8.96 -0.93 -0.52
C ARG A 264 -8.72 -2.35 0.00
N PRO A 265 -9.79 -3.17 0.16
CA PRO A 265 -9.64 -4.51 0.72
C PRO A 265 -8.91 -5.49 -0.22
N ARG A 266 -8.87 -5.20 -1.52
CA ARG A 266 -8.31 -6.08 -2.56
C ARG A 266 -7.50 -5.25 -3.55
N VAL A 267 -6.18 -5.49 -3.62
CA VAL A 267 -5.27 -4.76 -4.49
C VAL A 267 -4.42 -5.72 -5.32
N LEU A 268 -4.40 -5.50 -6.64
CA LEU A 268 -3.45 -6.13 -7.55
C LEU A 268 -2.35 -5.11 -7.86
N LEU A 269 -1.14 -5.36 -7.33
CA LEU A 269 -0.01 -4.48 -7.50
C LEU A 269 0.92 -4.97 -8.62
N ARG A 270 0.99 -4.17 -9.69
CA ARG A 270 1.86 -4.39 -10.84
C ARG A 270 3.19 -3.66 -10.66
N GLY A 271 4.28 -4.24 -11.15
CA GLY A 271 5.58 -3.57 -11.16
C GLY A 271 6.63 -4.37 -11.90
N VAL A 272 7.60 -3.69 -12.52
CA VAL A 272 8.70 -4.33 -13.27
C VAL A 272 9.65 -5.12 -12.34
N ALA A 273 10.58 -5.90 -12.91
CA ALA A 273 11.63 -6.56 -12.12
C ALA A 273 12.38 -5.56 -11.23
N GLY A 274 12.66 -5.92 -9.98
CA GLY A 274 13.43 -5.05 -9.08
C GLY A 274 12.70 -3.79 -8.59
N SER A 275 11.40 -3.62 -8.90
CA SER A 275 10.61 -2.46 -8.46
C SER A 275 10.25 -2.46 -6.97
N GLY A 276 10.63 -3.50 -6.20
CA GLY A 276 10.37 -3.57 -4.75
C GLY A 276 9.05 -4.23 -4.32
N LYS A 277 8.34 -4.96 -5.21
CA LYS A 277 7.08 -5.67 -4.86
C LYS A 277 7.22 -6.61 -3.65
N SER A 278 8.20 -7.53 -3.71
CA SER A 278 8.46 -8.47 -2.60
C SER A 278 8.95 -7.74 -1.35
N THR A 279 9.65 -6.61 -1.50
CA THR A 279 10.06 -5.76 -0.38
C THR A 279 8.85 -5.11 0.30
N LEU A 280 7.85 -4.66 -0.46
CA LEU A 280 6.59 -4.16 0.09
C LEU A 280 5.83 -5.28 0.83
N VAL A 281 5.76 -6.48 0.25
CA VAL A 281 5.15 -7.65 0.91
C VAL A 281 5.80 -7.92 2.28
N GLN A 282 7.14 -7.92 2.33
CA GLN A 282 7.89 -8.07 3.57
C GLN A 282 7.59 -6.94 4.57
N TRP A 283 7.56 -5.69 4.08
CA TRP A 283 7.26 -4.52 4.89
C TRP A 283 5.88 -4.57 5.55
N LEU A 284 4.85 -4.94 4.79
CA LEU A 284 3.49 -5.07 5.31
C LEU A 284 3.41 -6.20 6.35
N ALA A 285 4.07 -7.33 6.11
CA ALA A 285 4.12 -8.44 7.07
C ALA A 285 4.80 -8.04 8.38
N VAL A 286 5.93 -7.34 8.32
CA VAL A 286 6.65 -6.84 9.50
C VAL A 286 5.85 -5.76 10.22
N SER A 287 5.18 -4.88 9.47
CA SER A 287 4.35 -3.81 10.06
C SER A 287 3.19 -4.34 10.88
N CYS A 288 2.61 -5.50 10.52
CA CYS A 288 1.57 -6.15 11.31
C CYS A 288 2.09 -6.71 12.65
N ALA A 289 3.40 -6.98 12.76
CA ALA A 289 4.00 -7.45 14.00
C ALA A 289 4.33 -6.32 14.99
N LYS A 290 4.19 -5.05 14.58
CA LYS A 290 4.47 -3.89 15.42
C LYS A 290 3.30 -3.56 16.35
N PRO A 291 3.56 -3.12 17.60
CA PRO A 291 2.53 -2.59 18.48
C PRO A 291 1.78 -1.39 17.88
N PRO A 292 0.51 -1.17 18.29
CA PRO A 292 -0.21 0.06 17.94
C PRO A 292 0.56 1.31 18.34
N GLY A 293 0.71 2.26 17.41
CA GLY A 293 1.47 3.50 17.61
C GLY A 293 2.93 3.45 17.15
N GLU A 294 3.49 2.27 16.87
CA GLU A 294 4.85 2.13 16.31
C GLU A 294 4.87 2.01 14.77
N THR A 295 3.70 1.90 14.13
CA THR A 295 3.57 1.93 12.67
C THR A 295 2.62 3.03 12.22
N ASP A 296 2.99 3.72 11.15
CA ASP A 296 2.16 4.74 10.50
C ASP A 296 1.05 4.13 9.61
N LEU A 297 0.81 2.81 9.72
CA LEU A 297 -0.12 2.05 8.90
C LEU A 297 -1.30 1.52 9.73
N PRO A 298 -2.27 2.37 10.13
CA PRO A 298 -3.33 1.99 11.07
C PRO A 298 -4.28 0.90 10.55
N HIS A 299 -4.38 0.74 9.23
CA HIS A 299 -5.20 -0.30 8.60
C HIS A 299 -4.65 -1.73 8.82
N LEU A 300 -3.39 -1.85 9.28
CA LEU A 300 -2.73 -3.12 9.59
C LEU A 300 -2.87 -3.54 11.06
N TYR A 301 -3.41 -2.68 11.93
CA TYR A 301 -3.55 -3.00 13.35
C TYR A 301 -4.44 -4.22 13.57
N GLY A 302 -3.94 -5.18 14.36
CA GLY A 302 -4.63 -6.43 14.68
C GLY A 302 -4.76 -7.40 13.50
N ARG A 303 -4.11 -7.12 12.36
CA ARG A 303 -4.10 -8.03 11.21
C ARG A 303 -3.05 -9.12 11.38
N ILE A 304 -3.35 -10.31 10.86
CA ILE A 304 -2.44 -11.45 10.83
C ILE A 304 -1.98 -11.67 9.37
N PRO A 305 -0.71 -11.40 9.05
CA PRO A 305 -0.19 -11.52 7.69
C PRO A 305 0.09 -12.98 7.32
N PHE A 306 -0.42 -13.43 6.17
CA PHE A 306 -0.05 -14.67 5.52
C PHE A 306 0.76 -14.34 4.26
N VAL A 307 2.08 -14.53 4.32
CA VAL A 307 2.98 -14.35 3.18
C VAL A 307 2.99 -15.64 2.36
N LEU A 308 2.46 -15.57 1.14
CA LEU A 308 2.20 -16.70 0.26
C LEU A 308 2.90 -16.52 -1.10
N PRO A 309 4.21 -16.84 -1.21
CA PRO A 309 4.92 -16.80 -2.49
C PRO A 309 4.41 -17.90 -3.43
N LEU A 310 3.85 -17.54 -4.58
CA LEU A 310 3.23 -18.50 -5.50
C LEU A 310 4.23 -19.49 -6.09
N ARG A 311 5.50 -19.08 -6.26
CA ARG A 311 6.59 -19.98 -6.66
C ARG A 311 6.79 -21.17 -5.71
N THR A 312 6.60 -20.94 -4.42
CA THR A 312 6.76 -21.97 -3.38
C THR A 312 5.50 -22.83 -3.30
N LEU A 313 4.31 -22.22 -3.38
CA LEU A 313 3.02 -22.94 -3.29
C LEU A 313 2.75 -23.90 -4.46
N THR A 314 3.28 -23.60 -5.65
CA THR A 314 3.08 -24.40 -6.87
C THR A 314 4.25 -25.33 -7.18
N ARG A 315 5.23 -25.41 -6.28
CA ARG A 315 6.44 -26.22 -6.47
C ARG A 315 6.08 -27.67 -6.78
N ALA A 316 6.80 -28.26 -7.74
CA ALA A 316 6.59 -29.64 -8.21
C ALA A 316 5.15 -29.95 -8.68
N GLY A 317 4.33 -28.94 -8.97
CA GLY A 317 2.92 -29.14 -9.31
C GLY A 317 2.03 -29.45 -8.09
N ALA A 318 2.46 -29.05 -6.89
CA ALA A 318 1.67 -29.19 -5.67
C ALA A 318 0.30 -28.52 -5.80
N ALA A 319 -0.70 -29.11 -5.15
CA ALA A 319 -2.02 -28.50 -5.03
C ALA A 319 -1.93 -27.25 -4.13
N LEU A 320 -2.64 -26.19 -4.51
CA LEU A 320 -2.71 -24.97 -3.72
C LEU A 320 -3.37 -25.27 -2.36
N PRO A 321 -2.80 -24.77 -1.24
CA PRO A 321 -3.22 -25.16 0.10
C PRO A 321 -4.58 -24.57 0.49
N THR A 322 -5.29 -25.26 1.38
CA THR A 322 -6.39 -24.69 2.17
C THR A 322 -5.82 -23.84 3.32
N PRO A 323 -6.63 -23.01 4.01
CA PRO A 323 -6.15 -22.12 5.07
C PRO A 323 -5.28 -22.80 6.13
N ASP A 324 -5.65 -24.02 6.57
CA ASP A 324 -4.89 -24.74 7.59
C ASP A 324 -3.49 -25.17 7.10
N GLY A 325 -3.31 -25.32 5.79
CA GLY A 325 -2.05 -25.69 5.15
C GLY A 325 -1.16 -24.51 4.77
N PHE A 326 -1.59 -23.26 4.95
CA PHE A 326 -0.84 -22.09 4.50
C PHE A 326 0.59 -22.04 5.05
N LEU A 327 0.75 -22.23 6.37
CA LEU A 327 2.07 -22.15 7.01
C LEU A 327 2.99 -23.32 6.61
N THR A 328 2.43 -24.52 6.50
CA THR A 328 3.18 -25.71 6.06
C THR A 328 3.63 -25.58 4.61
N ALA A 329 2.77 -25.08 3.72
CA ALA A 329 3.06 -24.95 2.30
C ALA A 329 4.20 -23.95 2.01
N VAL A 330 4.43 -22.97 2.89
CA VAL A 330 5.55 -22.03 2.79
C VAL A 330 6.76 -22.42 3.64
N GLY A 331 6.77 -23.64 4.20
CA GLY A 331 7.87 -24.14 5.03
C GLY A 331 8.07 -23.36 6.31
N CYS A 332 7.01 -22.86 6.94
CA CYS A 332 7.10 -22.11 8.18
C CYS A 332 7.51 -23.03 9.35
N PRO A 333 8.63 -22.79 10.06
CA PRO A 333 9.10 -23.69 11.12
C PRO A 333 8.13 -23.82 12.30
N VAL A 334 7.29 -22.81 12.52
CA VAL A 334 6.30 -22.82 13.60
C VAL A 334 4.96 -23.45 13.19
N ALA A 335 4.81 -23.92 11.94
CA ALA A 335 3.57 -24.50 11.43
C ALA A 335 3.08 -25.69 12.27
N GLY A 336 4.00 -26.52 12.79
CA GLY A 336 3.64 -27.68 13.62
C GLY A 336 3.05 -27.33 15.00
N ALA A 337 3.19 -26.07 15.44
CA ALA A 337 2.61 -25.58 16.68
C ALA A 337 1.29 -24.81 16.46
N GLN A 338 0.81 -24.74 15.20
CA GLN A 338 -0.44 -24.06 14.85
C GLN A 338 -1.64 -24.77 15.52
N PRO A 339 -2.49 -24.05 16.27
CA PRO A 339 -3.72 -24.62 16.81
C PRO A 339 -4.66 -25.05 15.67
N ASP A 340 -5.39 -26.14 15.88
CA ASP A 340 -6.35 -26.67 14.90
C ASP A 340 -7.39 -25.60 14.52
N GLY A 341 -7.58 -25.39 13.21
CA GLY A 341 -8.50 -24.41 12.63
C GLY A 341 -8.16 -22.95 12.91
N TRP A 342 -6.96 -22.64 13.42
CA TRP A 342 -6.55 -21.25 13.72
C TRP A 342 -6.61 -20.35 12.50
N ALA A 343 -6.02 -20.79 11.37
CA ALA A 343 -6.00 -19.99 10.15
C ALA A 343 -7.43 -19.71 9.66
N HIS A 344 -8.30 -20.73 9.69
CA HIS A 344 -9.72 -20.56 9.37
C HIS A 344 -10.40 -19.50 10.27
N ARG A 345 -10.18 -19.54 11.59
CA ARG A 345 -10.74 -18.54 12.53
C ARG A 345 -10.22 -17.13 12.24
N VAL A 346 -8.94 -16.97 11.92
CA VAL A 346 -8.35 -15.67 11.55
C VAL A 346 -9.00 -15.11 10.28
N LEU A 347 -9.17 -15.95 9.25
CA LEU A 347 -9.81 -15.55 8.00
C LEU A 347 -11.31 -15.25 8.19
N ALA A 348 -12.04 -16.08 8.96
CA ALA A 348 -13.47 -15.88 9.23
C ALA A 348 -13.74 -14.61 10.06
N ALA A 349 -12.83 -14.26 10.96
CA ALA A 349 -12.88 -13.00 11.72
C ALA A 349 -12.49 -11.77 10.87
N GLY A 350 -12.17 -11.94 9.59
CA GLY A 350 -11.73 -10.86 8.72
C GLY A 350 -10.35 -10.29 9.09
N ARG A 351 -9.58 -10.90 10.00
CA ARG A 351 -8.31 -10.34 10.50
C ARG A 351 -7.11 -10.66 9.59
N ALA A 352 -7.28 -11.47 8.57
CA ALA A 352 -6.17 -11.89 7.73
C ALA A 352 -5.72 -10.77 6.77
N LEU A 353 -4.40 -10.67 6.59
CA LEU A 353 -3.75 -9.93 5.50
C LEU A 353 -3.07 -10.95 4.59
N LEU A 354 -3.63 -11.22 3.43
CA LEU A 354 -3.13 -12.22 2.49
C LEU A 354 -2.21 -11.54 1.48
N LEU A 355 -0.93 -11.88 1.54
CA LEU A 355 0.13 -11.32 0.72
C LEU A 355 0.59 -12.36 -0.28
N ILE A 356 -0.06 -12.39 -1.44
CA ILE A 356 0.18 -13.35 -2.51
C ILE A 356 1.25 -12.77 -3.44
N ASP A 357 2.49 -13.25 -3.32
CA ASP A 357 3.63 -12.70 -4.02
C ASP A 357 3.99 -13.51 -5.28
N GLY A 358 4.23 -12.83 -6.39
CA GLY A 358 4.88 -13.41 -7.59
C GLY A 358 3.95 -14.20 -8.51
N LEU A 359 2.81 -13.64 -8.91
CA LEU A 359 1.95 -14.28 -9.93
C LEU A 359 2.67 -14.48 -11.29
N ASP A 360 3.67 -13.66 -11.58
CA ASP A 360 4.53 -13.79 -12.76
C ASP A 360 5.55 -14.93 -12.65
N GLU A 361 5.68 -15.57 -11.48
CA GLU A 361 6.62 -16.65 -11.21
C GLU A 361 6.03 -18.03 -11.45
N ILE A 362 4.70 -18.12 -11.64
CA ILE A 362 4.02 -19.37 -11.99
C ILE A 362 3.78 -19.50 -13.50
N PRO A 363 3.89 -20.73 -14.07
CA PRO A 363 3.59 -20.99 -15.46
C PRO A 363 2.17 -20.56 -15.84
N GLU A 364 1.96 -20.12 -17.08
CA GLU A 364 0.65 -19.65 -17.56
C GLU A 364 -0.47 -20.69 -17.36
N ARG A 365 -0.16 -21.97 -17.60
CA ARG A 365 -1.12 -23.09 -17.40
C ARG A 365 -1.63 -23.22 -15.97
N GLU A 366 -0.89 -22.74 -14.97
CA GLU A 366 -1.24 -22.83 -13.54
C GLU A 366 -2.05 -21.61 -13.08
N ARG A 367 -1.95 -20.47 -13.79
CA ARG A 367 -2.62 -19.21 -13.42
C ARG A 367 -4.15 -19.33 -13.33
N ARG A 368 -4.77 -20.16 -14.18
CA ARG A 368 -6.22 -20.39 -14.12
C ARG A 368 -6.63 -21.12 -12.84
N ALA A 369 -5.86 -22.12 -12.43
CA ALA A 369 -6.09 -22.83 -11.17
C ALA A 369 -5.86 -21.90 -9.97
N THR A 370 -4.80 -21.08 -10.00
CA THR A 370 -4.53 -20.06 -8.99
C THR A 370 -5.65 -19.04 -8.86
N ARG A 371 -6.23 -18.58 -9.98
CA ARG A 371 -7.39 -17.67 -9.95
C ARG A 371 -8.62 -18.33 -9.32
N SER A 372 -8.90 -19.59 -9.67
CA SER A 372 -10.03 -20.33 -9.06
C SER A 372 -9.84 -20.44 -7.56
N TRP A 373 -8.66 -20.89 -7.12
CA TRP A 373 -8.31 -20.98 -5.70
C TRP A 373 -8.44 -19.63 -4.99
N LEU A 374 -7.97 -18.54 -5.59
CA LEU A 374 -8.11 -17.21 -5.03
C LEU A 374 -9.58 -16.81 -4.87
N ARG A 375 -10.40 -17.05 -5.90
CA ARG A 375 -11.84 -16.75 -5.86
C ARG A 375 -12.57 -17.55 -4.79
N ASP A 376 -12.28 -18.84 -4.69
CA ASP A 376 -12.91 -19.71 -3.70
C ASP A 376 -12.61 -19.23 -2.26
N LEU A 377 -11.39 -18.72 -2.00
CA LEU A 377 -11.05 -18.12 -0.72
C LEU A 377 -11.70 -16.74 -0.51
N LEU A 378 -11.80 -15.91 -1.55
CA LEU A 378 -12.44 -14.59 -1.48
C LEU A 378 -13.93 -14.70 -1.16
N ASP A 379 -14.60 -15.70 -1.75
CA ASP A 379 -16.02 -15.97 -1.55
C ASP A 379 -16.28 -16.57 -0.16
N ALA A 380 -15.40 -17.45 0.32
CA ALA A 380 -15.51 -18.07 1.63
C ALA A 380 -15.18 -17.13 2.80
N PHE A 381 -14.25 -16.18 2.62
CA PHE A 381 -13.72 -15.35 3.70
C PHE A 381 -13.72 -13.84 3.38
N PRO A 382 -14.89 -13.18 3.38
CA PRO A 382 -14.99 -11.74 3.17
C PRO A 382 -14.40 -10.94 4.34
N GLY A 383 -14.03 -9.67 4.10
CA GLY A 383 -13.55 -8.74 5.15
C GLY A 383 -12.03 -8.74 5.41
N ASN A 384 -11.29 -9.67 4.79
CA ASN A 384 -9.82 -9.72 4.83
C ASN A 384 -9.18 -8.72 3.85
N LEU A 385 -7.90 -8.40 4.09
CA LEU A 385 -7.08 -7.59 3.17
C LEU A 385 -6.29 -8.50 2.24
N TRP A 386 -6.25 -8.16 0.95
CA TRP A 386 -5.61 -8.97 -0.09
C TRP A 386 -4.67 -8.11 -0.93
N LEU A 387 -3.40 -8.48 -0.96
CA LEU A 387 -2.42 -7.93 -1.89
C LEU A 387 -1.91 -9.05 -2.79
N VAL A 388 -2.14 -8.94 -4.09
CA VAL A 388 -1.54 -9.82 -5.10
C VAL A 388 -0.50 -9.02 -5.85
N THR A 389 0.72 -9.55 -5.99
CA THR A 389 1.78 -8.89 -6.77
C THR A 389 2.02 -9.60 -8.10
N THR A 390 2.30 -8.82 -9.14
CA THR A 390 2.60 -9.37 -10.47
C THR A 390 3.46 -8.41 -11.30
N ARG A 391 3.97 -8.89 -12.43
CA ARG A 391 4.55 -8.04 -13.47
C ARG A 391 3.45 -7.55 -14.42
N PRO A 392 3.60 -6.34 -15.03
CA PRO A 392 2.62 -5.82 -15.97
C PRO A 392 2.31 -6.79 -17.12
N SER A 393 3.33 -7.46 -17.67
CA SER A 393 3.18 -8.38 -18.81
C SER A 393 2.59 -9.76 -18.46
N ALA A 394 2.54 -10.14 -17.18
CA ALA A 394 2.16 -11.50 -16.78
C ALA A 394 0.66 -11.78 -16.88
N VAL A 395 -0.18 -10.75 -16.75
CA VAL A 395 -1.63 -10.89 -16.89
C VAL A 395 -2.17 -9.67 -17.62
N ARG A 396 -3.22 -9.87 -18.42
CA ARG A 396 -3.94 -8.77 -19.07
C ARG A 396 -4.36 -7.71 -18.04
N ASP A 397 -4.47 -6.46 -18.48
CA ASP A 397 -5.23 -5.45 -17.75
C ASP A 397 -6.63 -5.99 -17.48
N ASP A 398 -7.19 -5.77 -16.29
CA ASP A 398 -8.49 -6.27 -15.82
C ASP A 398 -8.54 -7.69 -15.23
N TRP A 399 -7.43 -8.42 -15.16
CA TRP A 399 -7.45 -9.86 -14.85
C TRP A 399 -8.17 -10.23 -13.54
N LEU A 400 -8.05 -9.41 -12.49
CA LEU A 400 -8.77 -9.56 -11.22
C LEU A 400 -9.82 -8.48 -10.97
N THR A 401 -10.06 -7.56 -11.92
CA THR A 401 -11.12 -6.55 -11.78
C THR A 401 -12.50 -7.18 -11.56
N PRO A 402 -12.91 -8.27 -12.24
CA PRO A 402 -14.17 -8.97 -11.95
C PRO A 402 -14.26 -9.52 -10.53
N ASP A 403 -13.13 -9.82 -9.90
CA ASP A 403 -13.02 -10.34 -8.54
C ASP A 403 -12.94 -9.21 -7.49
N GLY A 404 -13.12 -7.95 -7.93
CA GLY A 404 -13.20 -6.75 -7.09
C GLY A 404 -11.84 -6.19 -6.66
N PHE A 405 -10.76 -6.47 -7.39
CA PHE A 405 -9.44 -5.91 -7.11
C PHE A 405 -9.28 -4.52 -7.73
N ASP A 406 -8.78 -3.58 -6.93
CA ASP A 406 -8.21 -2.33 -7.44
C ASP A 406 -6.82 -2.63 -8.02
N GLU A 407 -6.60 -2.29 -9.29
CA GLU A 407 -5.29 -2.41 -9.91
C GLU A 407 -4.45 -1.16 -9.61
N LEU A 408 -3.23 -1.35 -9.15
CA LEU A 408 -2.24 -0.29 -8.95
C LEU A 408 -0.92 -0.69 -9.60
N THR A 409 -0.16 0.29 -10.09
CA THR A 409 1.17 0.08 -10.65
C THR A 409 2.21 0.84 -9.83
N LEU A 410 3.27 0.16 -9.39
CA LEU A 410 4.42 0.78 -8.77
C LEU A 410 5.15 1.67 -9.78
N SER A 411 5.26 2.95 -9.43
CA SER A 411 6.00 3.94 -10.19
C SER A 411 7.52 3.72 -10.04
N PRO A 412 8.32 4.04 -11.07
CA PRO A 412 9.76 4.19 -10.90
C PRO A 412 10.08 5.27 -9.87
N MET A 413 11.21 5.14 -9.17
CA MET A 413 11.64 6.17 -8.22
C MET A 413 11.84 7.51 -8.94
N SER A 414 11.19 8.54 -8.41
CA SER A 414 11.45 9.94 -8.72
C SER A 414 12.88 10.32 -8.35
N ARG A 415 13.37 11.45 -8.88
CA ARG A 415 14.73 11.94 -8.58
C ARG A 415 14.95 12.18 -7.08
N THR A 416 13.90 12.61 -6.38
CA THR A 416 13.90 12.83 -4.93
C THR A 416 13.98 11.52 -4.16
N GLU A 417 13.23 10.50 -4.57
CA GLU A 417 13.29 9.16 -3.99
C GLU A 417 14.65 8.50 -4.24
N VAL A 418 15.23 8.63 -5.44
CA VAL A 418 16.59 8.15 -5.75
C VAL A 418 17.62 8.79 -4.82
N ALA A 419 17.56 10.11 -4.62
CA ALA A 419 18.48 10.81 -3.72
C ALA A 419 18.30 10.36 -2.26
N ALA A 420 17.06 10.21 -1.80
CA ALA A 420 16.75 9.73 -0.46
C ALA A 420 17.24 8.29 -0.25
N PHE A 421 17.09 7.44 -1.28
CA PHE A 421 17.58 6.07 -1.30
C PHE A 421 19.10 6.03 -1.14
N ILE A 422 19.84 6.80 -1.94
CA ILE A 422 21.31 6.88 -1.90
C ILE A 422 21.77 7.34 -0.51
N ALA A 423 21.18 8.40 0.04
CA ALA A 423 21.55 8.93 1.35
C ALA A 423 21.31 7.90 2.47
N ARG A 424 20.16 7.23 2.44
CA ARG A 424 19.81 6.20 3.43
C ARG A 424 20.70 4.99 3.33
N TRP A 425 21.01 4.55 2.10
CA TRP A 425 21.96 3.48 1.84
C TRP A 425 23.33 3.83 2.42
N HIS A 426 23.89 5.00 2.09
CA HIS A 426 25.22 5.41 2.57
C HIS A 426 25.26 5.56 4.10
N ARG A 427 24.20 6.10 4.71
CA ARG A 427 24.10 6.22 6.17
C ARG A 427 24.15 4.88 6.88
N ALA A 428 23.39 3.90 6.44
CA ALA A 428 23.35 2.59 7.10
C ALA A 428 24.47 1.64 6.64
N ALA A 429 25.22 2.02 5.59
CA ALA A 429 26.46 1.39 5.17
C ALA A 429 27.69 1.86 5.99
N ALA A 430 27.55 2.88 6.85
CA ALA A 430 28.63 3.42 7.66
C ALA A 430 29.04 2.41 8.75
N PRO A 431 30.27 1.84 8.71
CA PRO A 431 30.63 0.73 9.60
C PRO A 431 31.07 1.16 11.01
N ASP A 432 31.46 2.42 11.20
CA ASP A 432 32.00 2.93 12.48
C ASP A 432 32.02 4.48 12.47
N PRO A 433 31.89 5.19 13.61
CA PRO A 433 31.92 6.67 13.69
C PRO A 433 33.25 7.33 13.34
N ASP A 434 34.34 6.59 13.17
CA ASP A 434 35.72 7.12 13.13
C ASP A 434 36.24 7.52 11.73
N ALA A 435 35.45 7.37 10.65
CA ALA A 435 35.80 7.86 9.30
C ALA A 435 34.61 8.43 8.49
N PRO A 436 33.88 9.45 9.00
CA PRO A 436 32.68 9.99 8.35
C PRO A 436 32.95 10.70 7.01
N ASP A 437 34.12 11.30 6.83
CA ASP A 437 34.39 12.21 5.70
C ASP A 437 34.44 11.53 4.32
N LEU A 438 34.94 10.29 4.26
CA LEU A 438 35.03 9.53 3.00
C LEU A 438 33.66 9.04 2.51
N LEU A 439 32.78 8.65 3.43
CA LEU A 439 31.44 8.16 3.09
C LEU A 439 30.55 9.29 2.57
N VAL A 440 30.63 10.48 3.20
CA VAL A 440 29.95 11.69 2.73
C VAL A 440 30.45 12.09 1.35
N THR A 441 31.77 12.00 1.11
CA THR A 441 32.36 12.28 -0.21
C THR A 441 31.83 11.31 -1.28
N TYR A 442 31.75 10.01 -0.98
CA TYR A 442 31.20 9.03 -1.91
C TYR A 442 29.71 9.22 -2.16
N GLU A 443 28.92 9.54 -1.14
CA GLU A 443 27.50 9.87 -1.29
C GLU A 443 27.31 11.06 -2.22
N GLN A 444 28.01 12.18 -1.97
CA GLN A 444 27.91 13.40 -2.76
C GLN A 444 28.39 13.19 -4.20
N SER A 445 29.47 12.44 -4.38
CA SER A 445 29.99 12.08 -5.71
C SER A 445 28.96 11.24 -6.49
N LEU A 446 28.33 10.25 -5.85
CA LEU A 446 27.31 9.42 -6.48
C LEU A 446 26.06 10.21 -6.83
N LEU A 447 25.56 11.05 -5.92
CA LEU A 447 24.44 11.95 -6.18
C LEU A 447 24.73 12.85 -7.39
N THR A 448 25.96 13.36 -7.50
CA THR A 448 26.40 14.14 -8.65
C THR A 448 26.43 13.30 -9.93
N ALA A 449 26.98 12.08 -9.88
CA ALA A 449 27.06 11.19 -11.03
C ALA A 449 25.67 10.81 -11.56
N VAL A 450 24.73 10.45 -10.68
CA VAL A 450 23.34 10.09 -11.05
C VAL A 450 22.60 11.27 -11.66
N ARG A 451 22.87 12.49 -11.19
CA ARG A 451 22.28 13.72 -11.75
C ARG A 451 22.88 14.14 -13.09
N THR A 452 24.19 13.93 -13.29
CA THR A 452 24.93 14.44 -14.46
C THR A 452 25.00 13.43 -15.61
N LYS A 453 24.91 12.13 -15.33
CA LYS A 453 24.96 11.05 -16.34
C LYS A 453 23.54 10.48 -16.59
N PRO A 454 22.89 10.82 -17.73
CA PRO A 454 21.50 10.42 -17.98
C PRO A 454 21.26 8.91 -17.96
N ASP A 455 22.20 8.12 -18.48
CA ASP A 455 22.08 6.66 -18.54
C ASP A 455 22.08 6.04 -17.14
N LEU A 456 22.96 6.53 -16.26
CA LEU A 456 23.02 6.12 -14.86
C LEU A 456 21.76 6.56 -14.11
N GLY A 457 21.31 7.79 -14.34
CA GLY A 457 20.06 8.32 -13.79
C GLY A 457 18.84 7.49 -14.14
N ARG A 458 18.72 7.03 -15.40
CA ARG A 458 17.62 6.14 -15.84
C ARG A 458 17.69 4.74 -15.22
N LEU A 459 18.89 4.23 -14.95
CA LEU A 459 19.03 2.94 -14.26
C LEU A 459 18.68 3.06 -12.78
N ALA A 460 19.09 4.14 -12.13
CA ALA A 460 18.88 4.37 -10.71
C ALA A 460 17.41 4.55 -10.30
N THR A 461 16.47 4.75 -11.23
CA THR A 461 15.03 4.82 -10.90
C THR A 461 14.44 3.48 -10.46
N ASN A 462 15.14 2.36 -10.74
CA ASN A 462 14.76 1.05 -10.26
C ASN A 462 15.51 0.75 -8.94
N PRO A 463 14.81 0.43 -7.84
CA PRO A 463 15.44 0.17 -6.54
C PRO A 463 16.60 -0.82 -6.63
N LEU A 464 16.41 -1.99 -7.27
CA LEU A 464 17.47 -2.99 -7.45
C LEU A 464 18.75 -2.39 -8.05
N MET A 465 18.58 -1.64 -9.13
CA MET A 465 19.70 -1.04 -9.85
C MET A 465 20.35 0.07 -9.04
N CYS A 466 19.55 0.88 -8.35
CA CYS A 466 20.01 2.02 -7.56
C CYS A 466 21.03 1.58 -6.52
N GLY A 467 20.76 0.54 -5.74
CA GLY A 467 21.74 0.16 -4.74
C GLY A 467 22.77 -0.87 -5.20
N LEU A 468 22.61 -1.56 -6.34
CA LEU A 468 23.76 -2.13 -7.06
C LEU A 468 24.77 -1.04 -7.43
N ILE A 469 24.28 0.10 -7.93
CA ILE A 469 25.10 1.28 -8.20
C ILE A 469 25.75 1.81 -6.92
N CYS A 470 25.00 1.96 -5.81
CA CYS A 470 25.58 2.40 -4.53
C CYS A 470 26.71 1.48 -4.07
N ALA A 471 26.47 0.17 -4.12
CA ALA A 471 27.44 -0.84 -3.68
C ALA A 471 28.70 -0.82 -4.54
N LEU A 472 28.55 -0.84 -5.87
CA LEU A 472 29.67 -0.79 -6.80
C LEU A 472 30.46 0.52 -6.72
N HIS A 473 29.77 1.64 -6.55
CA HIS A 473 30.40 2.95 -6.41
C HIS A 473 31.32 2.99 -5.18
N ARG A 474 30.86 2.43 -4.06
CA ARG A 474 31.67 2.28 -2.85
C ARG A 474 32.84 1.32 -3.06
N ASP A 475 32.56 0.15 -3.62
CA ASP A 475 33.53 -0.93 -3.82
C ASP A 475 34.73 -0.51 -4.69
N ARG A 476 34.44 0.24 -5.76
CA ARG A 476 35.42 0.69 -6.76
C ARG A 476 35.91 2.14 -6.54
N ARG A 477 35.74 2.68 -5.33
CA ARG A 477 36.19 4.03 -4.95
C ARG A 477 35.75 5.14 -5.93
N GLY A 478 34.51 5.06 -6.41
CA GLY A 478 33.89 6.10 -7.26
C GLY A 478 33.82 5.77 -8.75
N TYR A 479 34.41 4.67 -9.22
CA TYR A 479 34.30 4.27 -10.63
C TYR A 479 33.01 3.47 -10.89
N LEU A 480 32.19 3.95 -11.83
CA LEU A 480 30.96 3.28 -12.26
C LEU A 480 31.01 2.86 -13.73
N PRO A 481 30.56 1.63 -14.05
CA PRO A 481 30.46 1.16 -15.43
C PRO A 481 29.42 1.94 -16.25
N HIS A 482 29.48 1.79 -17.59
CA HIS A 482 28.58 2.45 -18.53
C HIS A 482 27.48 1.47 -18.98
N GLY A 483 26.23 1.82 -18.65
CA GLY A 483 25.07 1.05 -19.08
C GLY A 483 24.79 -0.21 -18.25
N ARG A 484 23.69 -0.90 -18.61
CA ARG A 484 23.08 -1.94 -17.79
C ARG A 484 23.91 -3.24 -17.74
N LYS A 485 24.45 -3.68 -18.87
CA LYS A 485 25.23 -4.93 -18.96
C LYS A 485 26.52 -4.84 -18.13
N GLU A 486 27.31 -3.79 -18.34
CA GLU A 486 28.57 -3.61 -17.60
C GLU A 486 28.33 -3.48 -16.09
N LEU A 487 27.20 -2.92 -15.67
CA LEU A 487 26.79 -2.85 -14.27
C LEU A 487 26.52 -4.25 -13.68
N TYR A 488 25.85 -5.13 -14.43
CA TYR A 488 25.66 -6.52 -13.99
C TYR A 488 26.95 -7.33 -13.99
N ASP A 489 27.79 -7.19 -15.03
CA ASP A 489 29.11 -7.84 -15.08
C ASP A 489 29.98 -7.38 -13.90
N ALA A 490 29.99 -6.08 -13.62
CA ALA A 490 30.71 -5.52 -12.48
C ALA A 490 30.15 -5.99 -11.14
N ALA A 491 28.83 -6.07 -11.02
CA ALA A 491 28.17 -6.60 -9.83
C ALA A 491 28.56 -8.06 -9.61
N LEU A 492 28.37 -8.93 -10.60
CA LEU A 492 28.73 -10.35 -10.52
C LEU A 492 30.20 -10.54 -10.10
N ALA A 493 31.12 -9.82 -10.72
CA ALA A 493 32.53 -9.87 -10.35
C ALA A 493 32.75 -9.46 -8.89
N MET A 494 32.09 -8.40 -8.40
CA MET A 494 32.17 -7.97 -7.00
C MET A 494 31.66 -9.05 -6.02
N LEU A 495 30.61 -9.80 -6.38
CA LEU A 495 30.00 -10.81 -5.52
C LEU A 495 30.81 -12.10 -5.44
N LEU A 496 31.37 -12.50 -6.58
CA LEU A 496 32.16 -13.72 -6.71
C LEU A 496 33.59 -13.50 -6.15
N SER A 497 34.24 -12.39 -6.50
CA SER A 497 35.68 -12.21 -6.22
C SER A 497 36.06 -11.80 -4.79
N ARG A 498 35.16 -11.15 -4.03
CA ARG A 498 35.52 -10.59 -2.69
C ARG A 498 35.15 -11.48 -1.51
N ARG A 499 34.14 -12.34 -1.64
CA ARG A 499 33.70 -13.24 -0.54
C ARG A 499 34.69 -14.37 -0.24
N ASP A 500 35.59 -14.68 -1.18
CA ASP A 500 36.68 -15.65 -1.00
C ASP A 500 37.93 -15.03 -0.35
N ARG A 501 38.11 -13.71 -0.45
CA ARG A 501 39.28 -12.99 0.11
C ARG A 501 39.11 -12.52 1.55
N GLU A 502 37.89 -12.25 2.01
CA GLU A 502 37.63 -11.71 3.36
C GLU A 502 37.50 -12.76 4.47
N ARG A 503 37.21 -14.02 4.13
CA ARG A 503 37.28 -15.13 5.09
C ARG A 503 38.62 -15.81 4.92
N ASP A 504 39.63 -15.18 5.53
CA ASP A 504 41.03 -15.63 5.58
C ASP A 504 41.13 -17.15 5.82
N MET A 505 41.92 -17.80 4.95
CA MET A 505 42.37 -19.21 4.98
C MET A 505 41.31 -20.33 4.92
N ARG A 506 41.31 -21.07 3.80
CA ARG A 506 40.68 -22.41 3.61
C ARG A 506 39.28 -22.54 4.24
N GLY A 507 38.25 -22.22 3.47
CA GLY A 507 36.89 -22.60 3.85
C GLY A 507 36.79 -24.11 4.18
N PRO A 508 35.83 -24.54 5.03
CA PRO A 508 35.71 -25.93 5.45
C PRO A 508 35.56 -26.94 4.30
N ASP A 509 35.18 -26.47 3.11
CA ASP A 509 34.98 -27.29 1.91
C ASP A 509 36.24 -27.41 1.01
N GLY A 510 37.31 -26.63 1.25
CA GLY A 510 38.58 -26.73 0.51
C GLY A 510 38.58 -26.28 -0.96
N VAL A 511 37.46 -25.77 -1.48
CA VAL A 511 37.28 -25.35 -2.88
C VAL A 511 37.68 -23.89 -3.11
N GLU A 512 38.54 -23.65 -4.09
CA GLU A 512 38.88 -22.32 -4.62
C GLU A 512 38.54 -22.23 -6.12
N LEU A 513 37.56 -21.38 -6.47
CA LEU A 513 37.15 -21.17 -7.85
C LEU A 513 37.30 -19.70 -8.23
N ALA A 514 37.90 -19.44 -9.39
CA ALA A 514 37.82 -18.13 -10.01
C ALA A 514 36.40 -17.83 -10.51
N ASP A 515 36.12 -16.55 -10.76
CA ASP A 515 34.80 -16.05 -11.17
C ASP A 515 34.22 -16.81 -12.39
N GLU A 516 35.04 -17.07 -13.42
CA GLU A 516 34.57 -17.64 -14.68
C GLU A 516 34.02 -19.08 -14.53
N PRO A 517 34.73 -20.05 -13.89
CA PRO A 517 34.16 -21.35 -13.53
C PRO A 517 32.86 -21.25 -12.71
N GLN A 518 32.77 -20.34 -11.75
CA GLN A 518 31.55 -20.16 -10.95
C GLN A 518 30.40 -19.67 -11.83
N ILE A 519 30.66 -18.68 -12.70
CA ILE A 519 29.67 -18.14 -13.65
C ILE A 519 29.14 -19.25 -14.56
N GLN A 520 30.00 -20.10 -15.12
CA GLN A 520 29.56 -21.21 -16.00
C GLN A 520 28.63 -22.21 -15.30
N LEU A 521 28.93 -22.57 -14.06
CA LEU A 521 28.08 -23.45 -13.27
C LEU A 521 26.75 -22.78 -12.89
N LEU A 522 26.77 -21.50 -12.50
CA LEU A 522 25.57 -20.73 -12.20
C LEU A 522 24.70 -20.52 -13.44
N GLN A 523 25.30 -20.29 -14.61
CA GLN A 523 24.62 -20.23 -15.90
C GLN A 523 23.86 -21.52 -16.19
N ARG A 524 24.43 -22.68 -15.87
CA ARG A 524 23.76 -23.98 -16.05
C ARG A 524 22.48 -24.07 -15.23
N LEU A 525 22.53 -23.67 -13.96
CA LEU A 525 21.37 -23.65 -13.07
C LEU A 525 20.31 -22.64 -13.55
N ALA A 526 20.73 -21.42 -13.86
CA ALA A 526 19.86 -20.35 -14.32
C ALA A 526 19.14 -20.71 -15.63
N TYR A 527 19.88 -21.27 -16.59
CA TYR A 527 19.33 -21.70 -17.87
C TYR A 527 18.30 -22.82 -17.72
N TRP A 528 18.56 -23.78 -16.83
CA TRP A 528 17.58 -24.83 -16.54
C TRP A 528 16.28 -24.25 -15.94
N LEU A 529 16.38 -23.34 -14.98
CA LEU A 529 15.20 -22.70 -14.37
C LEU A 529 14.34 -21.98 -15.41
N ILE A 530 14.95 -21.14 -16.25
CA ILE A 530 14.24 -20.38 -17.29
C ILE A 530 13.58 -21.32 -18.30
N ARG A 531 14.32 -22.32 -18.82
CA ARG A 531 13.81 -23.26 -19.82
C ARG A 531 12.62 -24.08 -19.31
N ASN A 532 12.56 -24.33 -18.00
CA ASN A 532 11.46 -25.08 -17.38
C ASN A 532 10.35 -24.18 -16.79
N GLY A 533 10.45 -22.85 -16.95
CA GLY A 533 9.48 -21.91 -16.37
C GLY A 533 9.41 -21.99 -14.85
N ARG A 534 10.56 -22.22 -14.19
CA ARG A 534 10.68 -22.37 -12.73
C ARG A 534 11.54 -21.24 -12.15
N THR A 535 11.33 -20.95 -10.87
CA THR A 535 12.14 -20.00 -10.09
C THR A 535 12.88 -20.66 -8.92
N GLU A 536 12.46 -21.86 -8.53
CA GLU A 536 13.07 -22.67 -7.47
C GLU A 536 13.45 -24.05 -8.02
N LEU A 537 14.47 -24.66 -7.44
CA LEU A 537 14.92 -26.01 -7.75
C LEU A 537 15.15 -26.82 -6.47
N ASP A 538 14.98 -28.14 -6.56
CA ASP A 538 15.37 -29.04 -5.48
C ASP A 538 16.89 -29.15 -5.40
N ARG A 539 17.43 -29.29 -4.19
CA ARG A 539 18.88 -29.44 -3.98
C ARG A 539 19.47 -30.58 -4.81
N ASP A 540 18.85 -31.76 -4.80
CA ASP A 540 19.31 -32.90 -5.59
C ASP A 540 19.34 -32.61 -7.10
N ARG A 541 18.41 -31.77 -7.58
CA ARG A 541 18.40 -31.34 -8.98
C ARG A 541 19.56 -30.37 -9.26
N ALA A 542 19.86 -29.47 -8.33
CA ALA A 542 21.01 -28.57 -8.41
C ALA A 542 22.30 -29.36 -8.56
N GLU A 543 22.51 -30.33 -7.67
CA GLU A 543 23.72 -31.15 -7.62
C GLU A 543 23.87 -31.99 -8.88
N ARG A 544 22.78 -32.57 -9.42
CA ARG A 544 22.81 -33.27 -10.72
C ARG A 544 23.18 -32.34 -11.89
N LEU A 545 22.60 -31.14 -11.95
CA LEU A 545 22.91 -30.18 -13.01
C LEU A 545 24.37 -29.73 -12.96
N ILE A 546 24.94 -29.60 -11.77
CA ILE A 546 26.37 -29.32 -11.58
C ILE A 546 27.20 -30.53 -11.99
N ALA A 547 26.83 -31.75 -11.57
CA ALA A 547 27.52 -32.97 -11.97
C ALA A 547 27.61 -33.12 -13.49
N ASP A 548 26.53 -32.80 -14.20
CA ASP A 548 26.49 -32.81 -15.68
C ASP A 548 27.40 -31.73 -16.30
N ALA A 549 27.61 -30.61 -15.61
CA ALA A 549 28.40 -29.49 -16.11
C ALA A 549 29.89 -29.57 -15.73
N LEU A 550 30.25 -30.24 -14.63
CA LEU A 550 31.63 -30.35 -14.15
C LEU A 550 32.63 -30.84 -15.21
N PRO A 551 32.32 -31.83 -16.07
CA PRO A 551 33.26 -32.25 -17.11
C PRO A 551 33.65 -31.15 -18.09
N ALA A 552 32.76 -30.17 -18.31
CA ALA A 552 33.02 -29.01 -19.17
C ALA A 552 33.77 -27.88 -18.44
N VAL A 553 33.96 -28.00 -17.12
CA VAL A 553 34.65 -27.01 -16.27
C VAL A 553 35.78 -27.72 -15.48
N PRO A 554 36.91 -28.10 -16.13
CA PRO A 554 37.93 -28.94 -15.51
C PRO A 554 38.54 -28.36 -14.22
N VAL A 555 38.64 -27.02 -14.15
CA VAL A 555 39.13 -26.31 -12.95
C VAL A 555 38.19 -26.54 -11.76
N ALA A 556 36.88 -26.63 -11.97
CA ALA A 556 35.92 -26.92 -10.91
C ALA A 556 35.87 -28.41 -10.56
N ALA A 557 35.96 -29.29 -11.56
CA ALA A 557 36.02 -30.74 -11.35
C ALA A 557 37.26 -31.17 -10.54
N ALA A 558 38.37 -30.43 -10.65
CA ALA A 558 39.58 -30.68 -9.87
C ALA A 558 39.47 -30.30 -8.38
N GLN A 559 38.48 -29.46 -8.02
CA GLN A 559 38.32 -28.94 -6.65
C GLN A 559 37.40 -29.81 -5.79
N GLY A 560 36.53 -30.64 -6.40
CA GLY A 560 35.63 -31.51 -5.66
C GLY A 560 34.51 -32.12 -6.50
N ASP A 561 33.68 -32.94 -5.86
CA ASP A 561 32.46 -33.48 -6.46
C ASP A 561 31.34 -32.44 -6.53
N ALA A 562 30.24 -32.78 -7.21
CA ALA A 562 29.13 -31.85 -7.42
C ALA A 562 28.50 -31.31 -6.13
N PRO A 563 28.25 -32.12 -5.07
CA PRO A 563 27.77 -31.60 -3.79
C PRO A 563 28.75 -30.61 -3.13
N THR A 564 30.05 -30.85 -3.22
CA THR A 564 31.09 -29.96 -2.66
C THR A 564 31.13 -28.63 -3.41
N VAL A 565 31.16 -28.67 -4.74
CA VAL A 565 31.15 -27.47 -5.59
C VAL A 565 29.83 -26.70 -5.43
N PHE A 566 28.70 -27.40 -5.37
CA PHE A 566 27.39 -26.79 -5.15
C PHE A 566 27.34 -26.05 -3.81
N ARG A 567 27.83 -26.67 -2.74
CA ARG A 567 27.88 -26.07 -1.40
C ARG A 567 28.77 -24.82 -1.38
N HIS A 568 29.91 -24.87 -2.07
CA HIS A 568 30.75 -23.69 -2.26
C HIS A 568 29.96 -22.57 -2.97
N LEU A 569 29.28 -22.85 -4.08
CA LEU A 569 28.44 -21.85 -4.76
C LEU A 569 27.35 -21.28 -3.84
N LEU A 570 26.66 -22.13 -3.06
CA LEU A 570 25.60 -21.72 -2.14
C LEU A 570 26.11 -20.77 -1.05
N HIS A 571 27.29 -21.05 -0.47
CA HIS A 571 27.82 -20.26 0.65
C HIS A 571 28.70 -19.08 0.22
N ARG A 572 29.35 -19.15 -0.94
CA ARG A 572 30.39 -18.19 -1.36
C ARG A 572 29.98 -17.28 -2.51
N SER A 573 29.15 -17.74 -3.45
CA SER A 573 28.79 -16.90 -4.61
C SER A 573 27.98 -15.65 -4.25
N GLY A 574 27.22 -15.70 -3.16
CA GLY A 574 26.26 -14.64 -2.80
C GLY A 574 25.09 -14.50 -3.78
N LEU A 575 24.93 -15.44 -4.71
CA LEU A 575 23.91 -15.44 -5.75
C LEU A 575 22.85 -16.53 -5.56
N LEU A 576 23.17 -17.58 -4.80
CA LEU A 576 22.25 -18.66 -4.44
C LEU A 576 21.89 -18.57 -2.95
N ARG A 577 20.68 -19.03 -2.62
CA ARG A 577 20.22 -19.18 -1.24
C ARG A 577 19.37 -20.45 -1.10
N GLU A 578 19.18 -20.85 0.15
CA GLU A 578 18.31 -21.96 0.53
C GLU A 578 17.14 -21.41 1.38
N PRO A 579 16.01 -21.02 0.75
CA PRO A 579 14.91 -20.35 1.46
C PRO A 579 14.09 -21.30 2.34
N ALA A 580 14.12 -22.60 2.03
CA ALA A 580 13.50 -23.68 2.77
C ALA A 580 14.40 -24.93 2.63
N PRO A 581 14.31 -25.92 3.52
CA PRO A 581 15.10 -27.14 3.43
C PRO A 581 15.06 -27.76 2.03
N ASP A 582 16.22 -28.13 1.49
CA ASP A 582 16.39 -28.80 0.20
C ASP A 582 15.85 -28.01 -1.01
N THR A 583 15.73 -26.69 -0.85
CA THR A 583 15.21 -25.77 -1.87
C THR A 583 16.26 -24.76 -2.20
N VAL A 584 16.52 -24.51 -3.48
CA VAL A 584 17.55 -23.57 -3.92
C VAL A 584 16.93 -22.62 -4.92
N ASP A 585 17.22 -21.34 -4.77
CA ASP A 585 16.87 -20.33 -5.76
C ASP A 585 17.96 -19.27 -5.89
N PHE A 586 17.84 -18.46 -6.93
CA PHE A 586 18.64 -17.26 -7.03
C PHE A 586 18.13 -16.22 -6.05
N VAL A 587 19.09 -15.57 -5.41
CA VAL A 587 18.88 -14.42 -4.53
C VAL A 587 17.93 -13.38 -5.15
N HIS A 588 18.06 -13.13 -6.45
CA HIS A 588 17.16 -12.29 -7.19
C HIS A 588 16.97 -12.80 -8.63
N ARG A 589 15.71 -12.82 -9.10
CA ARG A 589 15.34 -13.30 -10.44
C ARG A 589 16.10 -12.60 -11.58
N THR A 590 16.41 -11.31 -11.43
CA THR A 590 17.21 -10.58 -12.43
C THR A 590 18.59 -11.19 -12.69
N PHE A 591 19.27 -11.75 -11.67
CA PHE A 591 20.56 -12.44 -11.91
C PHE A 591 20.36 -13.79 -12.57
N GLN A 592 19.29 -14.51 -12.21
CA GLN A 592 18.87 -15.71 -12.93
C GLN A 592 18.62 -15.39 -14.41
N ASP A 593 17.80 -14.37 -14.71
CA ASP A 593 17.47 -13.95 -16.07
C ASP A 593 18.72 -13.54 -16.84
N TYR A 594 19.65 -12.80 -16.21
CA TYR A 594 20.92 -12.39 -16.82
C TYR A 594 21.82 -13.59 -17.17
N LEU A 595 22.08 -14.47 -16.20
CA LEU A 595 22.96 -15.63 -16.39
C LEU A 595 22.34 -16.65 -17.36
N GLY A 596 21.04 -16.89 -17.26
CA GLY A 596 20.35 -17.80 -18.17
C GLY A 596 20.22 -17.22 -19.59
N ALA A 597 20.08 -15.91 -19.75
CA ALA A 597 20.17 -15.26 -21.07
C ALA A 597 21.57 -15.38 -21.68
N LYS A 598 22.63 -15.18 -20.88
CA LYS A 598 24.02 -15.41 -21.31
C LYS A 598 24.21 -16.84 -21.79
N ALA A 599 23.72 -17.82 -21.03
CA ALA A 599 23.79 -19.24 -21.39
C ALA A 599 23.03 -19.57 -22.69
N ALA A 600 21.84 -19.00 -22.89
CA ALA A 600 21.04 -19.20 -24.10
C ALA A 600 21.76 -18.66 -25.35
N VAL A 601 22.41 -17.50 -25.23
CA VAL A 601 23.21 -16.91 -26.32
C VAL A 601 24.44 -17.76 -26.62
N GLU A 602 25.16 -18.23 -25.60
CA GLU A 602 26.35 -19.07 -25.77
C GLU A 602 26.05 -20.44 -26.38
N GLN A 603 24.85 -20.98 -26.14
CA GLN A 603 24.36 -22.22 -26.76
C GLN A 603 23.72 -21.98 -28.15
N ALA A 604 23.67 -20.73 -28.63
CA ALA A 604 23.01 -20.34 -29.87
C ALA A 604 21.52 -20.74 -29.94
N ASP A 605 20.83 -20.79 -28.79
CA ASP A 605 19.41 -21.15 -28.67
C ASP A 605 18.48 -19.97 -29.06
N PHE A 606 18.78 -19.26 -30.15
CA PHE A 606 18.00 -18.11 -30.62
C PHE A 606 16.57 -18.50 -31.00
N GLY A 607 16.38 -19.70 -31.56
CA GLY A 607 15.06 -20.24 -31.87
C GLY A 607 14.16 -20.35 -30.64
N LEU A 608 14.73 -20.77 -29.50
CA LEU A 608 14.00 -20.84 -28.22
C LEU A 608 13.59 -19.44 -27.73
N LEU A 609 14.52 -18.48 -27.78
CA LEU A 609 14.25 -17.09 -27.40
C LEU A 609 13.12 -16.47 -28.25
N VAL A 610 13.11 -16.74 -29.57
CA VAL A 610 12.06 -16.28 -30.49
C VAL A 610 10.73 -17.00 -30.22
N GLN A 611 10.75 -18.31 -29.97
CA GLN A 611 9.54 -19.08 -29.64
C GLN A 611 8.84 -18.53 -28.39
N HIS A 612 9.62 -18.14 -27.37
CA HIS A 612 9.11 -17.57 -26.13
C HIS A 612 8.93 -16.05 -26.15
N ALA A 613 9.01 -15.38 -27.30
CA ALA A 613 8.84 -13.93 -27.41
C ALA A 613 7.51 -13.38 -26.86
N ASP A 614 6.47 -14.21 -26.82
CA ASP A 614 5.14 -13.87 -26.32
C ASP A 614 4.94 -14.22 -24.85
N ASP A 615 5.90 -14.92 -24.27
CA ASP A 615 5.85 -15.33 -22.88
C ASP A 615 6.40 -14.21 -22.00
N SER A 616 5.50 -13.64 -21.20
CA SER A 616 5.80 -12.66 -20.15
C SER A 616 6.98 -13.04 -19.23
N GLN A 617 7.21 -14.33 -19.00
CA GLN A 617 8.30 -14.80 -18.13
C GLN A 617 9.68 -14.64 -18.78
N TRP A 618 9.73 -14.56 -20.11
CA TRP A 618 10.96 -14.45 -20.91
C TRP A 618 11.31 -13.03 -21.30
N GLU A 619 10.46 -12.04 -21.01
CA GLU A 619 10.66 -10.66 -21.45
C GLU A 619 12.04 -10.11 -21.07
N ASP A 620 12.44 -10.23 -19.80
CA ASP A 620 13.75 -9.78 -19.34
C ASP A 620 14.87 -10.64 -19.90
N VAL A 621 14.68 -11.96 -20.01
CA VAL A 621 15.65 -12.90 -20.58
C VAL A 621 15.99 -12.50 -22.02
N ILE A 622 14.98 -12.18 -22.84
CA ILE A 622 15.17 -11.76 -24.22
C ILE A 622 15.90 -10.41 -24.28
N ARG A 623 15.53 -9.44 -23.42
CA ARG A 623 16.23 -8.15 -23.34
C ARG A 623 17.70 -8.33 -22.95
N MET A 624 18.01 -9.20 -21.99
CA MET A 624 19.38 -9.51 -21.58
C MET A 624 20.13 -10.29 -22.67
N ALA A 625 19.47 -11.21 -23.38
CA ALA A 625 20.07 -11.98 -24.47
C ALA A 625 20.51 -11.06 -25.62
N VAL A 626 19.70 -10.06 -25.98
CA VAL A 626 20.08 -9.01 -26.95
C VAL A 626 21.33 -8.25 -26.48
N ALA A 627 21.47 -7.98 -25.17
CA ALA A 627 22.63 -7.31 -24.60
C ALA A 627 23.89 -8.18 -24.60
N HIS A 628 23.75 -9.50 -24.41
CA HIS A 628 24.86 -10.46 -24.45
C HIS A 628 25.31 -10.81 -25.87
N ALA A 629 24.39 -10.86 -26.82
CA ALA A 629 24.64 -11.26 -28.19
C ALA A 629 25.66 -10.35 -28.91
N ARG A 630 26.55 -10.98 -29.67
CA ARG A 630 27.47 -10.30 -30.60
C ARG A 630 26.68 -9.66 -31.74
N PRO A 631 27.26 -8.70 -32.51
CA PRO A 631 26.52 -7.98 -33.54
C PRO A 631 25.75 -8.87 -34.54
N HIS A 632 26.34 -9.98 -34.98
CA HIS A 632 25.68 -10.92 -35.91
C HIS A 632 24.52 -11.67 -35.24
N GLU A 633 24.78 -12.30 -34.10
CA GLU A 633 23.79 -13.04 -33.29
C GLU A 633 22.61 -12.13 -32.89
N ARG A 634 22.91 -10.87 -32.54
CA ARG A 634 21.89 -9.88 -32.20
C ARG A 634 21.00 -9.54 -33.40
N ALA A 635 21.58 -9.38 -34.57
CA ALA A 635 20.82 -9.13 -35.79
C ALA A 635 19.93 -10.33 -36.14
N GLU A 636 20.42 -11.56 -35.96
CA GLU A 636 19.65 -12.79 -36.15
C GLU A 636 18.46 -12.85 -35.18
N LEU A 637 18.70 -12.65 -33.87
CA LEU A 637 17.66 -12.64 -32.85
C LEU A 637 16.60 -11.56 -33.13
N LEU A 638 17.00 -10.33 -33.44
CA LEU A 638 16.07 -9.24 -33.73
C LEU A 638 15.24 -9.51 -35.00
N ARG A 639 15.83 -10.06 -36.06
CA ARG A 639 15.07 -10.47 -37.27
C ARG A 639 14.08 -11.60 -36.96
N GLY A 640 14.48 -12.56 -36.13
CA GLY A 640 13.60 -13.63 -35.67
C GLY A 640 12.38 -13.10 -34.90
N LEU A 641 12.60 -12.13 -34.00
CA LEU A 641 11.52 -11.47 -33.25
C LEU A 641 10.58 -10.66 -34.16
N LEU A 642 11.12 -9.94 -35.15
CA LEU A 642 10.34 -9.16 -36.10
C LEU A 642 9.49 -10.04 -37.02
N SER A 643 10.08 -11.08 -37.62
CA SER A 643 9.37 -11.99 -38.54
C SER A 643 8.20 -12.72 -37.88
N LYS A 644 8.34 -13.11 -36.60
CA LYS A 644 7.25 -13.68 -35.81
C LYS A 644 6.09 -12.69 -35.61
N ASN A 645 6.41 -11.41 -35.50
CA ASN A 645 5.41 -10.34 -35.35
C ASN A 645 4.74 -9.99 -36.69
N GLU A 646 5.46 -10.08 -37.80
CA GLU A 646 4.91 -9.90 -39.17
C GLU A 646 3.98 -11.05 -39.57
N LEU A 647 4.35 -12.30 -39.29
CA LEU A 647 3.49 -13.47 -39.46
C LEU A 647 2.16 -13.39 -38.68
N ARG A 648 2.12 -12.55 -37.63
CA ARG A 648 0.90 -12.24 -36.87
C ARG A 648 0.03 -11.17 -37.52
N ALA A 649 0.62 -10.18 -38.17
CA ALA A 649 -0.11 -9.13 -38.87
C ALA A 649 -0.90 -9.67 -40.07
N ASP A 650 -0.44 -10.77 -40.66
CA ASP A 650 -1.06 -11.44 -41.81
C ASP A 650 -2.13 -12.49 -41.45
N LEU A 651 -2.39 -12.74 -40.16
CA LEU A 651 -3.47 -13.62 -39.70
C LEU A 651 -4.76 -12.80 -39.47
N PRO A 652 -5.88 -13.09 -40.18
CA PRO A 652 -7.13 -12.35 -39.98
C PRO A 652 -7.68 -12.59 -38.56
N HIS A 653 -7.81 -11.52 -37.78
CA HIS A 653 -8.45 -11.55 -36.46
C HIS A 653 -9.92 -12.01 -36.57
N PRO A 654 -10.37 -13.04 -35.82
CA PRO A 654 -11.79 -13.33 -35.71
C PRO A 654 -12.42 -12.32 -34.74
N HIS A 655 -13.42 -11.59 -35.26
CA HIS A 655 -14.36 -10.71 -34.55
C HIS A 655 -13.90 -9.28 -34.21
N ARG A 656 -14.02 -8.40 -35.21
CA ARG A 656 -14.65 -7.08 -35.02
C ARG A 656 -15.83 -6.96 -35.96
N THR A 657 -17.02 -7.30 -35.49
CA THR A 657 -18.27 -6.89 -36.13
C THR A 657 -18.52 -5.42 -35.83
N THR A 658 -18.23 -4.56 -36.79
CA THR A 658 -18.82 -3.24 -36.89
C THR A 658 -19.57 -3.17 -38.21
N GLY A 659 -20.89 -3.03 -38.15
CA GLY A 659 -21.71 -2.51 -39.25
C GLY A 659 -22.57 -1.35 -38.71
N PRO A 660 -23.26 -0.58 -39.57
CA PRO A 660 -23.42 -0.80 -41.01
C PRO A 660 -23.04 0.42 -41.88
N GLY A 661 -22.67 0.15 -43.13
CA GLY A 661 -22.53 1.15 -44.18
C GLY A 661 -22.61 0.47 -45.54
N SER A 662 -23.81 0.38 -46.09
CA SER A 662 -24.10 -0.16 -47.42
C SER A 662 -23.26 0.51 -48.52
N PRO A 663 -22.88 -0.22 -49.57
CA PRO A 663 -23.56 0.07 -50.84
C PRO A 663 -23.90 -1.16 -51.71
N ARG A 664 -25.15 -1.13 -52.18
CA ARG A 664 -25.74 -1.64 -53.43
C ARG A 664 -24.98 -2.71 -54.24
N TRP A 665 -25.59 -3.89 -54.32
CA TRP A 665 -25.40 -4.89 -55.38
C TRP A 665 -26.24 -4.56 -56.62
N PRO A 666 -25.76 -4.91 -57.84
CA PRO A 666 -26.64 -5.26 -58.94
C PRO A 666 -26.76 -6.79 -59.05
N SER A 667 -27.99 -7.30 -59.01
CA SER A 667 -28.38 -8.57 -59.67
C SER A 667 -28.49 -8.33 -61.19
N PRO A 668 -28.51 -9.33 -62.10
CA PRO A 668 -29.01 -10.71 -61.90
C PRO A 668 -28.27 -11.85 -62.65
N ARG A 669 -28.59 -13.11 -62.30
CA ARG A 669 -29.18 -14.16 -63.17
C ARG A 669 -28.94 -15.57 -62.59
N HIS A 670 -30.04 -16.30 -62.40
CA HIS A 670 -30.12 -17.77 -62.39
C HIS A 670 -29.95 -18.29 -63.84
N PRO A 671 -29.50 -19.56 -64.07
CA PRO A 671 -30.38 -20.74 -63.92
C PRO A 671 -29.71 -22.00 -63.33
N GLU A 672 -30.59 -22.91 -62.84
CA GLU A 672 -30.64 -24.38 -62.98
C GLU A 672 -29.29 -25.17 -62.91
N GLY A 673 -29.09 -26.21 -62.12
CA GLY A 673 -29.96 -27.27 -61.64
C GLY A 673 -29.15 -28.58 -61.74
N HIS A 674 -29.08 -29.38 -60.67
CA HIS A 674 -29.01 -30.86 -60.67
C HIS A 674 -28.44 -31.41 -59.34
N VAL A 675 -29.27 -32.24 -58.72
CA VAL A 675 -28.89 -33.24 -57.70
C VAL A 675 -28.58 -34.55 -58.44
N PRO A 676 -27.66 -35.39 -57.93
CA PRO A 676 -28.13 -36.69 -57.48
C PRO A 676 -27.58 -37.14 -56.12
N ARG A 677 -28.44 -37.88 -55.42
CA ARG A 677 -28.20 -38.69 -54.22
C ARG A 677 -27.26 -39.88 -54.51
N ALA A 678 -26.48 -40.26 -53.50
CA ALA A 678 -26.20 -41.64 -53.02
C ALA A 678 -25.16 -41.49 -51.90
N GLY A 679 -25.13 -42.23 -50.79
CA GLY A 679 -25.88 -43.37 -50.28
C GLY A 679 -25.18 -43.73 -48.96
N ASN A 680 -25.95 -43.97 -47.91
CA ASN A 680 -25.47 -44.57 -46.66
C ASN A 680 -25.19 -46.07 -46.92
N PRO A 681 -24.27 -46.72 -46.20
CA PRO A 681 -24.77 -47.57 -45.11
C PRO A 681 -23.88 -47.63 -43.85
N ALA A 682 -24.57 -47.46 -42.72
CA ALA A 682 -24.59 -48.21 -41.45
C ALA A 682 -23.60 -49.37 -41.15
N LEU A 683 -23.46 -49.58 -39.83
CA LEU A 683 -22.97 -50.75 -39.05
C LEU A 683 -21.46 -50.72 -38.75
N LEU A 684 -20.94 -50.98 -37.53
CA LEU A 684 -21.41 -51.76 -36.39
C LEU A 684 -20.89 -51.18 -35.06
N THR A 685 -21.72 -51.33 -34.04
CA THR A 685 -21.40 -51.37 -32.60
C THR A 685 -20.45 -52.53 -32.26
N ASP A 686 -19.49 -52.32 -31.35
CA ASP A 686 -19.27 -53.32 -30.29
C ASP A 686 -18.64 -52.74 -29.01
N ARG A 687 -19.11 -53.28 -27.89
CA ARG A 687 -18.76 -53.04 -26.49
C ARG A 687 -17.81 -54.15 -26.02
N ALA A 688 -16.78 -53.83 -25.25
CA ALA A 688 -16.28 -54.63 -24.12
C ALA A 688 -15.18 -53.81 -23.40
N ALA A 689 -15.35 -53.38 -22.15
CA ALA A 689 -15.38 -54.14 -20.89
C ALA A 689 -13.99 -54.71 -20.48
N HIS A 690 -13.57 -54.29 -19.29
CA HIS A 690 -12.37 -54.63 -18.52
C HIS A 690 -11.97 -56.12 -18.51
N PRO A 691 -10.71 -56.40 -18.09
CA PRO A 691 -10.56 -56.99 -16.76
C PRO A 691 -9.41 -56.38 -15.92
N PRO A 692 -9.37 -56.67 -14.59
CA PRO A 692 -8.35 -56.22 -13.64
C PRO A 692 -7.28 -57.29 -13.36
N LEU A 693 -6.14 -56.88 -12.77
CA LEU A 693 -5.41 -57.50 -11.64
C LEU A 693 -3.86 -57.35 -11.72
N ASP A 694 -3.31 -57.02 -10.55
CA ASP A 694 -2.02 -57.37 -9.96
C ASP A 694 -0.69 -57.05 -10.70
N ARG A 695 -0.02 -55.99 -10.26
CA ARG A 695 1.17 -56.04 -9.36
C ARG A 695 1.66 -54.65 -8.98
#